data_AF-A0A0A2AID1-F1
#
_entry.id   AF-A0A0A2AID1-F1
#
_cell.length_a   1.000
_cell.length_b   1.000
_cell.length_c   1.000
_cell.angle_alpha   90.00
_cell.angle_beta   90.00
_cell.angle_gamma   90.00
#
_symmetry.space_group_name_H-M   'P 1'
#
loop_
_entity.id
_entity.type
_entity.pdbx_description
1 polymer ?
#
loop_
_entity_poly.entity_id
_entity_poly.type
_entity_poly.pdbx_seq_one_letter_code
_entity_poly.pdbx_strand_id
1 'polypeptide(L)'
;MACQNNWSDNEANTYIEKYKSHGVTKDLALRTYSARLLGSDPELVLHGGGNTSVKSICKDLFENDIDVLHVKGSGWDLATIEPEGHPAVKLNPLLELKSLRKLSDEDMVSAQRQNLMNINSPNPSVETLLHAFIPYKYIDHTHSLALLAIANQPNSAKLCKQIFGDKVAIVPYVMPGFNLAIKAFEEFEKARIKASKNRIELEGMVLINHGLFTFGDTAKTSYERMIRLVNIAEEQLTRKINLNFTYLENNNPSTLTIIPYLRGLISKYATKGKFNQKWIFEIRNNKNINEIFESDNLFELINRGVATPDHVIRTKSKPLLLEIFNPENKSQIDSYITNWVKNTEEKIEQYIKEYENYFNRNIKQSKQEKKQLDPLPRLILIPGIGLIGVGSNKKSAIISADIGQAWIETVLSAESIGKFKPVGEKDTFDLEYWSLEQAKLGKQKKPFLSGNIVAITGGGGVIGEEISREFKKAGAEIVVIDFNKENAERSAQNCGENTLSINCDVTSLTQIDKAFKEIINKFGGLDILISNAGSAWEGSIEKIEDAVFMKSMELNLFSHYYASKKAIKIFHAQDSSSKEEDYLMGGQILFNISKQSLNPGPNFGSYGIPKTALLALMRQISLEEGSNKIRANGINADRIRSGLLNKEMIKKRAASRGLTEEDYMTGNLLKSEILPKDVALAFLSLAKLEKTTGALLTVDGGNVAAMVR
;
A
#
# COMPACT_ATOMS: atom_id res chain seq x y z
N MET A 1 16.55 -21.26 1.98
CA MET A 1 17.70 -21.23 1.04
C MET A 1 18.75 -20.32 1.66
N ALA A 2 20.01 -20.37 1.24
CA ALA A 2 20.98 -19.35 1.66
C ALA A 2 20.71 -18.05 0.86
N CYS A 3 20.85 -16.89 1.50
CA CYS A 3 20.84 -15.60 0.82
C CYS A 3 21.89 -15.59 -0.32
N GLN A 4 21.43 -15.33 -1.54
CA GLN A 4 22.25 -15.43 -2.74
C GLN A 4 23.07 -14.15 -2.97
N ASN A 5 24.33 -14.31 -3.35
CA ASN A 5 25.15 -13.20 -3.81
C ASN A 5 24.77 -12.86 -5.26
N ASN A 6 24.06 -11.75 -5.44
CA ASN A 6 23.58 -11.28 -6.74
C ASN A 6 24.51 -10.23 -7.38
N TRP A 7 25.74 -10.07 -6.89
CA TRP A 7 26.67 -9.12 -7.46
C TRP A 7 27.12 -9.55 -8.86
N SER A 8 27.01 -8.64 -9.83
CA SER A 8 27.51 -8.81 -11.20
C SER A 8 28.43 -7.66 -11.58
N ASP A 9 29.68 -7.97 -11.92
CA ASP A 9 30.65 -6.95 -12.35
C ASP A 9 30.20 -6.27 -13.68
N ASN A 10 29.48 -6.99 -14.54
CA ASN A 10 28.93 -6.44 -15.79
C ASN A 10 27.79 -5.44 -15.52
N GLU A 11 26.88 -5.76 -14.60
CA GLU A 11 25.81 -4.83 -14.23
C GLU A 11 26.36 -3.61 -13.49
N ALA A 12 27.32 -3.82 -12.59
CA ALA A 12 28.01 -2.73 -11.90
C ALA A 12 28.64 -1.74 -12.90
N ASN A 13 29.31 -2.24 -13.94
CA ASN A 13 29.87 -1.40 -15.01
C ASN A 13 28.77 -0.69 -15.82
N THR A 14 27.63 -1.35 -16.07
CA THR A 14 26.48 -0.74 -16.75
C THR A 14 25.92 0.44 -15.94
N TYR A 15 25.83 0.30 -14.62
CA TYR A 15 25.42 1.38 -13.71
C TYR A 15 26.41 2.55 -13.73
N ILE A 16 27.72 2.27 -13.74
CA ILE A 16 28.75 3.31 -13.85
C ILE A 16 28.55 4.11 -15.14
N GLU A 17 28.45 3.44 -16.30
CA GLU A 17 28.30 4.15 -17.58
C GLU A 17 26.97 4.89 -17.68
N LYS A 18 25.86 4.31 -17.19
CA LYS A 18 24.53 4.94 -17.14
C LYS A 18 24.55 6.28 -16.39
N TYR A 19 25.18 6.33 -15.22
CA TYR A 19 25.16 7.53 -14.39
C TYR A 19 26.32 8.50 -14.66
N LYS A 20 27.40 8.02 -15.29
CA LYS A 20 28.49 8.87 -15.77
C LYS A 20 28.00 9.94 -16.75
N SER A 21 27.05 9.61 -17.62
CA SER A 21 26.42 10.59 -18.53
C SER A 21 25.61 11.67 -17.80
N HIS A 22 25.31 11.48 -16.52
CA HIS A 22 24.58 12.40 -15.65
C HIS A 22 25.50 13.11 -14.64
N GLY A 23 26.83 13.01 -14.80
CA GLY A 23 27.80 13.66 -13.92
C GLY A 23 27.98 12.99 -12.55
N VAL A 24 27.49 11.76 -12.37
CA VAL A 24 27.59 11.01 -11.12
C VAL A 24 28.96 10.32 -11.01
N THR A 25 29.57 10.36 -9.82
CA THR A 25 30.86 9.70 -9.58
C THR A 25 30.74 8.18 -9.65
N LYS A 26 31.84 7.50 -10.00
CA LYS A 26 31.92 6.03 -9.96
C LYS A 26 31.52 5.47 -8.59
N ASP A 27 31.95 6.15 -7.54
CA ASP A 27 31.69 5.72 -6.17
C ASP A 27 30.20 5.69 -5.84
N LEU A 28 29.48 6.75 -6.21
CA LEU A 28 28.04 6.87 -6.01
C LEU A 28 27.26 5.92 -6.93
N ALA A 29 27.66 5.76 -8.20
CA ALA A 29 27.01 4.83 -9.12
C ALA A 29 27.07 3.37 -8.60
N LEU A 30 28.25 2.94 -8.13
CA LEU A 30 28.42 1.63 -7.49
C LEU A 30 27.63 1.52 -6.19
N ARG A 31 27.52 2.61 -5.42
CA ARG A 31 26.72 2.62 -4.21
C ARG A 31 25.24 2.41 -4.52
N THR A 32 24.70 3.09 -5.53
CA THR A 32 23.31 2.95 -5.97
C THR A 32 23.04 1.52 -6.46
N TYR A 33 23.95 0.93 -7.24
CA TYR A 33 23.82 -0.47 -7.69
C TYR A 33 23.72 -1.45 -6.50
N SER A 34 24.71 -1.39 -5.61
CA SER A 34 24.79 -2.31 -4.47
C SER A 34 23.70 -2.08 -3.42
N ALA A 35 23.23 -0.83 -3.26
CA ALA A 35 22.06 -0.51 -2.45
C ALA A 35 20.79 -1.18 -3.00
N ARG A 36 20.60 -1.20 -4.33
CA ARG A 36 19.50 -1.90 -4.98
C ARG A 36 19.57 -3.40 -4.82
N LEU A 37 20.76 -4.00 -4.89
CA LEU A 37 20.94 -5.43 -4.61
C LEU A 37 20.42 -5.77 -3.21
N LEU A 38 20.83 -5.00 -2.19
CA LEU A 38 20.36 -5.19 -0.81
C LEU A 38 18.86 -4.97 -0.67
N GLY A 39 18.31 -3.92 -1.29
CA GLY A 39 16.88 -3.60 -1.19
C GLY A 39 15.97 -4.54 -2.00
N SER A 40 16.50 -5.21 -3.02
CA SER A 40 15.75 -6.18 -3.83
C SER A 40 15.53 -7.51 -3.12
N ASP A 41 16.29 -7.79 -2.06
CA ASP A 41 16.15 -8.99 -1.23
C ASP A 41 15.33 -8.68 0.05
N PRO A 42 14.06 -9.12 0.12
CA PRO A 42 13.20 -8.86 1.27
C PRO A 42 13.67 -9.57 2.55
N GLU A 43 14.54 -10.58 2.48
CA GLU A 43 15.11 -11.23 3.66
C GLU A 43 16.23 -10.39 4.30
N LEU A 44 16.80 -9.43 3.56
CA LEU A 44 17.78 -8.46 4.05
C LEU A 44 17.14 -7.16 4.52
N VAL A 45 16.27 -6.57 3.69
CA VAL A 45 15.67 -5.26 3.95
C VAL A 45 14.24 -5.22 3.43
N LEU A 46 13.33 -4.69 4.26
CA LEU A 46 11.95 -4.39 3.86
C LEU A 46 11.66 -2.90 3.95
N HIS A 47 10.90 -2.39 2.96
CA HIS A 47 10.15 -1.12 2.98
C HIS A 47 10.77 0.03 3.75
N GLY A 48 11.76 0.69 3.14
CA GLY A 48 12.37 1.88 3.74
C GLY A 48 13.27 1.59 4.96
N GLY A 49 13.40 0.32 5.39
CA GLY A 49 14.41 -0.14 6.34
C GLY A 49 15.81 -0.19 5.74
N GLY A 50 16.81 -0.51 6.57
CA GLY A 50 18.22 -0.53 6.19
C GLY A 50 18.78 0.83 5.78
N ASN A 51 20.10 0.90 5.65
CA ASN A 51 20.81 2.13 5.34
C ASN A 51 22.12 1.84 4.60
N THR A 52 22.51 2.70 3.67
CA THR A 52 23.77 2.54 2.94
C THR A 52 24.47 3.87 2.78
N SER A 53 25.80 3.84 2.77
CA SER A 53 26.59 5.02 2.53
C SER A 53 27.86 4.75 1.73
N VAL A 54 28.39 5.81 1.13
CA VAL A 54 29.73 5.86 0.55
C VAL A 54 30.41 7.20 0.90
N LYS A 55 31.66 7.13 1.35
CA LYS A 55 32.54 8.30 1.49
C LYS A 55 33.21 8.58 0.14
N SER A 56 33.11 9.82 -0.34
CA SER A 56 33.59 10.26 -1.65
C SER A 56 34.04 11.72 -1.59
N ILE A 57 34.56 12.22 -2.69
CA ILE A 57 34.84 13.64 -2.90
C ILE A 57 33.78 14.23 -3.82
N CYS A 58 33.29 15.43 -3.50
CA CYS A 58 32.44 16.24 -4.35
C CYS A 58 33.02 17.64 -4.50
N LYS A 59 32.74 18.29 -5.63
CA LYS A 59 33.10 19.69 -5.84
C LYS A 59 32.06 20.63 -5.26
N ASP A 60 32.51 21.71 -4.62
CA ASP A 60 31.63 22.82 -4.23
C ASP A 60 31.43 23.82 -5.41
N LEU A 61 30.68 24.90 -5.15
CA LEU A 61 30.42 25.96 -6.14
C LEU A 61 31.69 26.67 -6.64
N PHE A 62 32.80 26.52 -5.92
CA PHE A 62 34.09 27.12 -6.25
C PHE A 62 35.07 26.08 -6.81
N GLU A 63 34.59 24.89 -7.19
CA GLU A 63 35.38 23.77 -7.71
C GLU A 63 36.40 23.19 -6.71
N ASN A 64 36.25 23.45 -5.41
CA ASN A 64 37.08 22.83 -4.39
C ASN A 64 36.62 21.40 -4.10
N ASP A 65 37.58 20.50 -3.89
CA ASP A 65 37.31 19.14 -3.44
C ASP A 65 36.89 19.13 -1.97
N ILE A 66 35.71 18.60 -1.70
CA ILE A 66 35.13 18.45 -0.36
C ILE A 66 34.87 16.98 -0.09
N ASP A 67 35.38 16.47 1.04
CA ASP A 67 35.03 15.15 1.54
C ASP A 67 33.56 15.12 1.95
N VAL A 68 32.82 14.18 1.36
CA VAL A 68 31.39 13.99 1.61
C VAL A 68 31.06 12.55 1.98
N LEU A 69 30.00 12.40 2.75
CA LEU A 69 29.28 11.15 2.95
C LEU A 69 27.99 11.22 2.13
N HIS A 70 27.90 10.37 1.11
CA HIS A 70 26.62 10.04 0.49
C HIS A 70 25.95 8.98 1.36
N VAL A 71 24.74 9.24 1.83
CA VAL A 71 23.99 8.33 2.70
C VAL A 71 22.54 8.26 2.25
N LYS A 72 21.87 7.12 2.43
CA LYS A 72 20.44 6.98 2.10
C LYS A 72 19.61 8.12 2.72
N GLY A 73 18.78 8.75 1.90
CA GLY A 73 17.81 9.74 2.34
C GLY A 73 16.63 9.10 3.07
N SER A 74 16.13 9.78 4.10
CA SER A 74 14.94 9.34 4.84
C SER A 74 13.73 9.23 3.91
N GLY A 75 13.00 8.11 4.01
CA GLY A 75 11.81 7.81 3.20
C GLY A 75 12.09 7.18 1.82
N TRP A 76 13.35 7.04 1.40
CA TRP A 76 13.70 6.34 0.16
C TRP A 76 13.74 4.82 0.37
N ASP A 77 13.32 4.09 -0.65
CA ASP A 77 13.37 2.62 -0.69
C ASP A 77 14.66 2.16 -1.39
N LEU A 78 15.46 1.33 -0.73
CA LEU A 78 16.71 0.81 -1.28
C LEU A 78 16.47 0.01 -2.57
N ALA A 79 15.34 -0.67 -2.71
CA ALA A 79 15.02 -1.46 -3.90
C ALA A 79 14.93 -0.60 -5.17
N THR A 80 14.57 0.68 -5.03
CA THR A 80 14.32 1.60 -6.14
C THR A 80 15.19 2.85 -6.09
N ILE A 81 16.09 2.96 -5.12
CA ILE A 81 16.90 4.18 -4.87
C ILE A 81 17.69 4.60 -6.11
N GLU A 82 17.72 5.90 -6.37
CA GLU A 82 18.49 6.54 -7.44
C GLU A 82 19.58 7.43 -6.79
N PRO A 83 20.58 7.95 -7.54
CA PRO A 83 21.64 8.79 -6.97
C PRO A 83 21.15 9.96 -6.11
N GLU A 84 20.01 10.57 -6.47
CA GLU A 84 19.37 11.67 -5.72
C GLU A 84 18.86 11.23 -4.34
N GLY A 85 18.61 9.93 -4.17
CA GLY A 85 18.27 9.31 -2.90
C GLY A 85 19.46 9.16 -1.96
N HIS A 86 20.67 9.55 -2.36
CA HIS A 86 21.87 9.53 -1.53
C HIS A 86 22.42 10.95 -1.28
N PRO A 87 21.74 11.78 -0.45
CA PRO A 87 22.20 13.12 -0.10
C PRO A 87 23.67 13.14 0.29
N ALA A 88 24.42 14.09 -0.29
CA ALA A 88 25.81 14.34 0.04
C ALA A 88 25.90 15.30 1.23
N VAL A 89 26.52 14.87 2.31
CA VAL A 89 26.75 15.66 3.52
C VAL A 89 28.25 15.84 3.75
N LYS A 90 28.72 17.05 4.04
CA LYS A 90 30.14 17.32 4.32
C LYS A 90 30.63 16.44 5.47
N LEU A 91 31.70 15.67 5.26
CA LEU A 91 32.14 14.64 6.20
C LEU A 91 32.83 15.22 7.44
N ASN A 92 33.75 16.18 7.26
CA ASN A 92 34.55 16.72 8.36
C ASN A 92 33.70 17.35 9.49
N PRO A 93 32.68 18.19 9.18
CA PRO A 93 31.78 18.71 10.22
C PRO A 93 31.03 17.60 10.97
N LEU A 94 30.65 16.50 10.31
CA LEU A 94 30.01 15.37 10.98
C LEU A 94 30.96 14.69 11.96
N LEU A 95 32.24 14.51 11.59
CA LEU A 95 33.25 13.90 12.45
C LEU A 95 33.52 14.73 13.71
N GLU A 96 33.48 16.06 13.62
CA GLU A 96 33.66 16.97 14.76
C GLU A 96 32.58 16.77 15.84
N LEU A 97 31.35 16.41 15.45
CA LEU A 97 30.24 16.16 16.39
C LEU A 97 30.56 15.03 17.39
N LYS A 98 31.50 14.15 17.07
CA LYS A 98 31.96 13.09 17.98
C LYS A 98 32.56 13.63 19.28
N SER A 99 33.08 14.86 19.27
CA SER A 99 33.63 15.52 20.46
C SER A 99 32.55 15.97 21.46
N LEU A 100 31.29 16.03 21.03
CA LEU A 100 30.19 16.47 21.87
C LEU A 100 29.80 15.38 22.87
N ARG A 101 29.51 15.81 24.10
CA ARG A 101 29.02 14.91 25.15
C ARG A 101 27.59 14.44 24.89
N LYS A 102 26.76 15.29 24.30
CA LYS A 102 25.35 15.05 24.02
C LYS A 102 24.92 15.90 22.83
N LEU A 103 24.03 15.36 22.01
CA LEU A 103 23.38 16.07 20.91
C LEU A 103 21.89 15.68 20.91
N SER A 104 21.00 16.65 20.78
CA SER A 104 19.57 16.36 20.63
C SER A 104 19.28 15.87 19.21
N ASP A 105 18.14 15.20 19.01
CA ASP A 105 17.72 14.76 17.67
C ASP A 105 17.49 15.93 16.71
N GLU A 106 16.95 17.04 17.22
CA GLU A 106 16.72 18.26 16.45
C GLU A 106 18.05 18.91 16.03
N ASP A 107 19.00 19.03 16.95
CA ASP A 107 20.33 19.58 16.66
C ASP A 107 21.11 18.66 15.71
N MET A 108 20.98 17.34 15.87
CA MET A 108 21.60 16.35 14.97
C MET A 108 21.09 16.51 13.54
N VAL A 109 19.77 16.59 13.35
CA VAL A 109 19.17 16.77 12.02
C VAL A 109 19.51 18.13 11.46
N SER A 110 19.52 19.18 12.29
CA SER A 110 19.93 20.52 11.90
C SER A 110 21.38 20.53 11.40
N ALA A 111 22.30 19.92 12.14
CA ALA A 111 23.71 19.81 11.76
C ALA A 111 23.89 19.02 10.46
N GLN A 112 23.16 17.93 10.26
CA GLN A 112 23.17 17.17 9.00
C GLN A 112 22.66 18.02 7.83
N ARG A 113 21.54 18.74 8.00
CA ARG A 113 20.96 19.59 6.95
C ARG A 113 21.82 20.80 6.59
N GLN A 114 22.43 21.45 7.59
CA GLN A 114 23.34 22.59 7.38
C GLN A 114 24.57 22.20 6.54
N ASN A 115 24.95 20.92 6.59
CA ASN A 115 26.11 20.39 5.89
C ASN A 115 25.76 19.66 4.58
N LEU A 116 24.52 19.77 4.08
CA LEU A 116 24.17 19.26 2.76
C LEU A 116 24.90 20.04 1.67
N MET A 117 25.43 19.33 0.67
CA MET A 117 25.96 19.97 -0.54
C MET A 117 24.84 20.57 -1.41
N ASN A 118 23.64 20.00 -1.35
CA ASN A 118 22.44 20.51 -2.02
C ASN A 118 21.28 20.57 -1.03
N ILE A 119 20.77 21.77 -0.77
CA ILE A 119 19.70 22.01 0.21
C ILE A 119 18.35 21.38 -0.18
N ASN A 120 18.15 21.10 -1.48
CA ASN A 120 16.95 20.46 -2.01
C ASN A 120 17.01 18.94 -1.92
N SER A 121 18.16 18.37 -1.52
CA SER A 121 18.28 16.93 -1.29
C SER A 121 17.39 16.48 -0.12
N PRO A 122 16.96 15.20 -0.11
CA PRO A 122 16.19 14.65 1.01
C PRO A 122 17.00 14.71 2.30
N ASN A 123 16.30 14.65 3.44
CA ASN A 123 16.95 14.55 4.74
C ASN A 123 17.86 13.31 4.80
N PRO A 124 19.11 13.42 5.26
CA PRO A 124 19.94 12.25 5.55
C PRO A 124 19.28 11.33 6.58
N SER A 125 19.61 10.03 6.54
CA SER A 125 19.14 9.07 7.53
C SER A 125 19.57 9.45 8.96
N VAL A 126 18.78 9.07 9.96
CA VAL A 126 19.09 9.29 11.38
C VAL A 126 20.42 8.66 11.82
N GLU A 127 20.87 7.64 11.12
CA GLU A 127 22.13 6.92 11.42
C GLU A 127 23.34 7.49 10.68
N THR A 128 23.20 8.63 10.00
CA THR A 128 24.27 9.28 9.23
C THR A 128 25.56 9.43 10.04
N LEU A 129 25.46 9.76 11.34
CA LEU A 129 26.64 9.87 12.20
C LEU A 129 27.36 8.54 12.43
N LEU A 130 26.63 7.43 12.56
CA LEU A 130 27.23 6.11 12.66
C LEU A 130 28.01 5.78 11.38
N HIS A 131 27.40 6.03 10.21
CA HIS A 131 28.06 5.88 8.92
C HIS A 131 29.28 6.81 8.75
N ALA A 132 29.27 8.01 9.33
CA ALA A 132 30.40 8.92 9.31
C ALA A 132 31.56 8.42 10.18
N PHE A 133 31.28 7.95 11.41
CA PHE A 133 32.30 7.62 12.40
C PHE A 133 33.08 6.34 12.12
N ILE A 134 32.49 5.40 11.37
CA ILE A 134 33.16 4.16 10.99
C ILE A 134 34.11 4.43 9.81
N PRO A 135 35.43 4.17 9.93
CA PRO A 135 36.46 4.65 8.99
C PRO A 135 36.60 3.77 7.73
N TYR A 136 35.48 3.39 7.12
CA TYR A 136 35.45 2.65 5.85
C TYR A 136 34.72 3.42 4.76
N LYS A 137 35.11 3.17 3.51
CA LYS A 137 34.56 3.87 2.35
C LYS A 137 33.10 3.52 2.11
N TYR A 138 32.77 2.23 2.02
CA TYR A 138 31.41 1.71 1.85
C TYR A 138 30.92 1.07 3.13
N ILE A 139 29.68 1.41 3.51
CA ILE A 139 29.02 0.86 4.69
C ILE A 139 27.60 0.46 4.30
N ASP A 140 27.24 -0.77 4.66
CA ASP A 140 25.92 -1.37 4.46
C ASP A 140 25.29 -1.66 5.81
N HIS A 141 24.00 -1.38 5.93
CA HIS A 141 23.17 -1.71 7.07
C HIS A 141 21.87 -2.37 6.63
N THR A 142 21.59 -3.55 7.19
CA THR A 142 20.38 -4.33 6.90
C THR A 142 19.68 -4.78 8.17
N HIS A 143 18.41 -5.16 8.03
CA HIS A 143 17.57 -5.73 9.07
C HIS A 143 17.28 -7.19 8.75
N SER A 144 18.33 -7.94 8.38
CA SER A 144 18.16 -9.30 7.88
C SER A 144 17.42 -10.17 8.89
N LEU A 145 16.39 -10.90 8.44
CA LEU A 145 15.54 -11.67 9.34
C LEU A 145 16.33 -12.71 10.16
N ALA A 146 17.35 -13.32 9.54
CA ALA A 146 18.18 -14.32 10.19
C ALA A 146 18.95 -13.75 11.38
N LEU A 147 19.58 -12.59 11.17
CA LEU A 147 20.25 -11.91 12.26
C LEU A 147 19.26 -11.43 13.31
N LEU A 148 18.08 -10.93 12.92
CA LEU A 148 17.06 -10.50 13.88
C LEU A 148 16.59 -11.64 14.77
N ALA A 149 16.45 -12.86 14.25
CA ALA A 149 16.09 -14.04 15.04
C ALA A 149 17.14 -14.37 16.12
N ILE A 150 18.42 -14.09 15.86
CA ILE A 150 19.54 -14.25 16.80
C ILE A 150 19.66 -13.05 17.75
N ALA A 151 19.51 -11.83 17.22
CA ALA A 151 19.69 -10.59 17.95
C ALA A 151 18.55 -10.31 18.94
N ASN A 152 17.35 -10.84 18.68
CA ASN A 152 16.19 -10.78 19.56
C ASN A 152 16.09 -12.00 20.49
N GLN A 153 17.21 -12.39 21.11
CA GLN A 153 17.30 -13.45 22.12
C GLN A 153 17.71 -12.87 23.49
N PRO A 154 17.28 -13.45 24.63
CA PRO A 154 17.71 -13.01 25.96
C PRO A 154 19.23 -12.98 26.16
N ASN A 155 19.96 -13.86 25.47
CA ASN A 155 21.41 -14.03 25.51
C ASN A 155 22.09 -13.64 24.19
N SER A 156 21.47 -12.78 23.38
CA SER A 156 21.88 -12.43 22.02
C SER A 156 23.35 -12.04 21.88
N ALA A 157 23.91 -11.25 22.81
CA ALA A 157 25.32 -10.87 22.77
C ALA A 157 26.28 -12.08 22.89
N LYS A 158 25.94 -13.07 23.73
CA LYS A 158 26.72 -14.31 23.86
C LYS A 158 26.60 -15.15 22.58
N LEU A 159 25.38 -15.26 22.05
CA LEU A 159 25.10 -16.02 20.85
C LEU A 159 25.83 -15.43 19.63
N CYS A 160 25.74 -14.11 19.41
CA CYS A 160 26.47 -13.41 18.35
C CYS A 160 27.99 -13.65 18.45
N LYS A 161 28.54 -13.62 19.68
CA LYS A 161 29.97 -13.89 19.90
C LYS A 161 30.36 -15.33 19.56
N GLN A 162 29.48 -16.30 19.82
CA GLN A 162 29.72 -17.70 19.46
C GLN A 162 29.66 -17.92 17.94
N ILE A 163 28.74 -17.23 17.26
CA ILE A 163 28.50 -17.39 15.82
C ILE A 163 29.58 -16.68 15.00
N PHE A 164 29.88 -15.43 15.33
CA PHE A 164 30.74 -14.58 14.50
C PHE A 164 32.17 -14.43 15.04
N GLY A 165 32.42 -14.81 16.29
CA GLY A 165 33.73 -14.66 16.93
C GLY A 165 34.21 -13.20 16.95
N ASP A 166 35.46 -12.99 16.56
CA ASP A 166 36.10 -11.67 16.52
C ASP A 166 35.95 -10.96 15.16
N LYS A 167 35.15 -11.53 14.23
CA LYS A 167 34.88 -10.92 12.92
C LYS A 167 33.89 -9.77 12.97
N VAL A 168 33.10 -9.66 14.04
CA VAL A 168 32.10 -8.59 14.19
C VAL A 168 32.22 -7.90 15.54
N ALA A 169 31.98 -6.58 15.55
CA ALA A 169 31.74 -5.85 16.79
C ALA A 169 30.32 -6.15 17.30
N ILE A 170 30.13 -6.25 18.61
CA ILE A 170 28.81 -6.48 19.22
C ILE A 170 28.44 -5.24 20.03
N VAL A 171 27.40 -4.54 19.58
CA VAL A 171 26.93 -3.31 20.21
C VAL A 171 25.66 -3.62 20.99
N PRO A 172 25.61 -3.35 22.31
CA PRO A 172 24.38 -3.51 23.07
C PRO A 172 23.28 -2.59 22.54
N TYR A 173 22.02 -2.93 22.83
CA TYR A 173 20.90 -2.09 22.42
C TYR A 173 21.05 -0.67 23.00
N VAL A 174 20.98 0.32 22.10
CA VAL A 174 20.92 1.75 22.39
C VAL A 174 19.92 2.35 21.42
N MET A 175 19.07 3.26 21.91
CA MET A 175 18.15 4.02 21.07
C MET A 175 18.89 4.66 19.87
N PRO A 176 18.40 4.48 18.62
CA PRO A 176 19.02 5.08 17.45
C PRO A 176 19.21 6.60 17.55
N GLY A 177 20.21 7.13 16.85
CA GLY A 177 20.62 8.54 16.90
C GLY A 177 22.05 8.74 17.42
N PHE A 178 22.34 9.90 18.00
CA PHE A 178 23.70 10.28 18.43
C PHE A 178 24.32 9.28 19.42
N ASN A 179 23.56 8.85 20.43
CA ASN A 179 24.06 7.93 21.45
C ASN A 179 24.45 6.57 20.86
N LEU A 180 23.65 6.05 19.92
CA LEU A 180 23.98 4.82 19.20
C LEU A 180 25.25 5.01 18.36
N ALA A 181 25.39 6.13 17.64
CA ALA A 181 26.59 6.40 16.83
C ALA A 181 27.87 6.41 17.66
N ILE A 182 27.87 7.07 18.83
CA ILE A 182 29.00 7.08 19.77
C ILE A 182 29.26 5.66 20.29
N LYS A 183 28.23 4.96 20.77
CA LYS A 183 28.39 3.63 21.35
C LYS A 183 28.90 2.60 20.33
N ALA A 184 28.37 2.65 19.11
CA ALA A 184 28.80 1.82 18.00
C ALA A 184 30.28 2.07 17.67
N PHE A 185 30.71 3.33 17.63
CA PHE A 185 32.11 3.67 17.41
C PHE A 185 33.04 3.13 18.52
N GLU A 186 32.65 3.25 19.79
CA GLU A 186 33.43 2.71 20.92
C GLU A 186 33.62 1.19 20.82
N GLU A 187 32.54 0.45 20.58
CA GLU A 187 32.60 -1.01 20.49
C GLU A 187 33.29 -1.47 19.20
N PHE A 188 33.16 -0.72 18.12
CA PHE A 188 33.93 -0.91 16.89
C PHE A 188 35.44 -0.80 17.15
N GLU A 189 35.92 0.25 17.82
CA GLU A 189 37.36 0.42 18.09
C GLU A 189 37.91 -0.70 18.99
N LYS A 190 37.16 -1.10 20.02
CA LYS A 190 37.55 -2.22 20.88
C LYS A 190 37.65 -3.52 20.08
N ALA A 191 36.66 -3.80 19.23
CA ALA A 191 36.64 -4.97 18.38
C ALA A 191 37.77 -4.94 17.35
N ARG A 192 38.05 -3.78 16.73
CA ARG A 192 39.14 -3.59 15.77
C ARG A 192 40.50 -3.88 16.38
N ILE A 193 40.78 -3.35 17.58
CA ILE A 193 42.02 -3.62 18.30
C ILE A 193 42.15 -5.12 18.62
N LYS A 194 41.06 -5.75 19.06
CA LYS A 194 41.05 -7.17 19.40
C LYS A 194 41.25 -8.07 18.18
N ALA A 195 40.52 -7.81 17.09
CA ALA A 195 40.61 -8.54 15.83
C ALA A 195 42.02 -8.43 15.24
N SER A 196 42.61 -7.23 15.26
CA SER A 196 44.00 -7.00 14.85
C SER A 196 45.01 -7.84 15.65
N LYS A 197 44.86 -7.92 16.99
CA LYS A 197 45.71 -8.79 17.84
C LYS A 197 45.61 -10.27 17.46
N ASN A 198 44.43 -10.70 17.02
CA ASN A 198 44.16 -12.07 16.62
C ASN A 198 44.40 -12.34 15.12
N ARG A 199 44.91 -11.34 14.37
CA ARG A 199 45.10 -11.40 12.91
C ARG A 199 43.82 -11.74 12.15
N ILE A 200 42.69 -11.29 12.68
CA ILE A 200 41.36 -11.41 12.07
C ILE A 200 40.98 -10.04 11.52
N GLU A 201 40.50 -10.01 10.28
CA GLU A 201 39.91 -8.81 9.72
C GLU A 201 38.51 -8.61 10.31
N LEU A 202 38.22 -7.39 10.77
CA LEU A 202 36.87 -7.05 11.21
C LEU A 202 36.00 -6.86 9.97
N GLU A 203 34.92 -7.62 9.85
CA GLU A 203 34.06 -7.67 8.67
C GLU A 203 32.74 -6.88 8.85
N GLY A 204 32.28 -6.74 10.10
CA GLY A 204 30.99 -6.12 10.40
C GLY A 204 30.76 -5.75 11.85
N MET A 205 29.52 -5.39 12.16
CA MET A 205 29.06 -5.00 13.48
C MET A 205 27.59 -5.36 13.66
N VAL A 206 27.26 -6.08 14.72
CA VAL A 206 25.89 -6.45 15.09
C VAL A 206 25.38 -5.47 16.15
N LEU A 207 24.26 -4.82 15.84
CA LEU A 207 23.50 -4.03 16.79
C LEU A 207 22.39 -4.92 17.39
N ILE A 208 22.50 -5.23 18.68
CA ILE A 208 21.53 -6.07 19.38
C ILE A 208 20.12 -5.44 19.32
N ASN A 209 19.10 -6.25 18.99
CA ASN A 209 17.72 -5.85 18.73
C ASN A 209 17.53 -4.79 17.62
N HIS A 210 18.49 -4.65 16.69
CA HIS A 210 18.41 -3.65 15.61
C HIS A 210 18.80 -4.21 14.24
N GLY A 211 20.06 -4.61 14.02
CA GLY A 211 20.47 -5.11 12.70
C GLY A 211 21.98 -5.29 12.50
N LEU A 212 22.37 -5.51 11.24
CA LEU A 212 23.74 -5.80 10.83
C LEU A 212 24.35 -4.60 10.12
N PHE A 213 25.61 -4.30 10.41
CA PHE A 213 26.46 -3.43 9.62
C PHE A 213 27.61 -4.22 9.02
N THR A 214 27.95 -3.93 7.77
CA THR A 214 29.20 -4.38 7.14
C THR A 214 29.88 -3.23 6.44
N PHE A 215 31.19 -3.36 6.26
CA PHE A 215 32.01 -2.27 5.77
C PHE A 215 33.15 -2.78 4.90
N GLY A 216 33.62 -1.95 3.97
CA GLY A 216 34.74 -2.27 3.09
C GLY A 216 35.22 -1.09 2.26
N ASP A 217 36.37 -1.25 1.61
CA ASP A 217 36.96 -0.23 0.73
C ASP A 217 36.29 -0.17 -0.64
N THR A 218 35.56 -1.22 -1.01
CA THR A 218 34.75 -1.29 -2.23
C THR A 218 33.30 -1.68 -1.90
N ALA A 219 32.37 -1.25 -2.75
CA ALA A 219 30.95 -1.65 -2.66
C ALA A 219 30.77 -3.17 -2.73
N LYS A 220 31.60 -3.87 -3.52
CA LYS A 220 31.57 -5.32 -3.64
C LYS A 220 31.94 -5.98 -2.32
N THR A 221 33.03 -5.54 -1.69
CA THR A 221 33.51 -6.10 -0.44
C THR A 221 32.51 -5.92 0.70
N SER A 222 31.88 -4.74 0.82
CA SER A 222 30.85 -4.52 1.85
C SER A 222 29.62 -5.40 1.61
N TYR A 223 29.14 -5.48 0.37
CA TYR A 223 28.00 -6.33 0.00
C TYR A 223 28.28 -7.83 0.22
N GLU A 224 29.43 -8.34 -0.24
CA GLU A 224 29.79 -9.76 -0.06
C GLU A 224 29.95 -10.13 1.42
N ARG A 225 30.45 -9.21 2.26
CA ARG A 225 30.49 -9.37 3.71
C ARG A 225 29.09 -9.47 4.29
N MET A 226 28.15 -8.62 3.83
CA MET A 226 26.76 -8.66 4.26
C MET A 226 26.14 -10.04 3.99
N ILE A 227 26.20 -10.50 2.73
CA ILE A 227 25.65 -11.80 2.33
C ILE A 227 26.28 -12.94 3.13
N ARG A 228 27.61 -12.94 3.28
CA ARG A 228 28.33 -13.97 4.05
C ARG A 228 27.90 -14.03 5.51
N LEU A 229 27.85 -12.89 6.20
CA LEU A 229 27.49 -12.85 7.61
C LEU A 229 26.02 -13.22 7.84
N VAL A 230 25.13 -12.85 6.92
CA VAL A 230 23.73 -13.30 6.95
C VAL A 230 23.62 -14.81 6.76
N ASN A 231 24.35 -15.39 5.80
CA ASN A 231 24.37 -16.85 5.60
C ASN A 231 24.91 -17.60 6.83
N ILE A 232 25.96 -17.08 7.48
CA ILE A 232 26.47 -17.64 8.74
C ILE A 232 25.38 -17.61 9.82
N ALA A 233 24.61 -16.52 9.92
CA ALA A 233 23.46 -16.45 10.85
C ALA A 233 22.37 -17.47 10.49
N GLU A 234 22.00 -17.58 9.22
CA GLU A 234 20.98 -18.53 8.74
C GLU A 234 21.36 -19.97 9.02
N GLU A 235 22.64 -20.33 8.90
CA GLU A 235 23.15 -21.67 9.20
C GLU A 235 22.85 -22.11 10.63
N GLN A 236 22.82 -21.17 11.58
CA GLN A 236 22.56 -21.44 13.00
C GLN A 236 21.08 -21.64 13.32
N LEU A 237 20.18 -21.25 12.41
CA LEU A 237 18.74 -21.43 12.59
C LEU A 237 18.34 -22.87 12.25
N THR A 238 17.61 -23.52 13.16
CA THR A 238 16.99 -24.84 12.94
C THR A 238 15.78 -24.71 12.02
N ARG A 239 14.98 -23.65 12.18
CA ARG A 239 13.95 -23.24 11.21
C ARG A 239 14.52 -22.23 10.23
N LYS A 240 14.80 -22.67 9.00
CA LYS A 240 15.29 -21.82 7.92
C LYS A 240 14.25 -20.79 7.52
N ILE A 241 14.71 -19.58 7.27
CA ILE A 241 13.88 -18.49 6.79
C ILE A 241 13.51 -18.76 5.34
N ASN A 242 12.26 -18.44 5.02
CA ASN A 242 11.73 -18.54 3.68
C ASN A 242 10.58 -17.53 3.55
N LEU A 243 10.93 -16.30 3.17
CA LEU A 243 9.92 -15.29 2.84
C LEU A 243 9.31 -15.60 1.47
N ASN A 244 8.25 -16.40 1.49
CA ASN A 244 7.44 -16.62 0.30
C ASN A 244 6.19 -15.74 0.33
N PHE A 245 6.18 -14.68 -0.49
CA PHE A 245 4.98 -13.89 -0.72
C PHE A 245 3.98 -14.55 -1.67
N THR A 246 4.23 -15.80 -2.10
CA THR A 246 3.24 -16.58 -2.86
C THR A 246 2.03 -16.85 -1.98
N TYR A 247 0.88 -16.36 -2.44
CA TYR A 247 -0.39 -16.48 -1.76
C TYR A 247 -1.03 -17.82 -2.09
N LEU A 248 -1.50 -18.55 -1.08
CA LEU A 248 -2.53 -19.55 -1.33
C LEU A 248 -3.82 -18.78 -1.62
N GLU A 249 -4.47 -19.06 -2.76
CA GLU A 249 -5.86 -18.64 -2.94
C GLU A 249 -6.63 -19.11 -1.71
N ASN A 250 -7.31 -18.17 -1.02
CA ASN A 250 -8.15 -18.52 0.11
C ASN A 250 -9.30 -19.39 -0.43
N ASN A 251 -9.10 -20.70 -0.39
CA ASN A 251 -9.94 -21.71 -1.04
C ASN A 251 -11.32 -21.87 -0.41
N ASN A 252 -11.61 -21.14 0.68
CA ASN A 252 -12.93 -21.17 1.30
C ASN A 252 -13.69 -19.85 1.09
N PRO A 253 -14.53 -19.75 0.04
CA PRO A 253 -15.36 -18.58 -0.22
C PRO A 253 -16.26 -18.17 0.94
N SER A 254 -16.55 -19.07 1.90
CA SER A 254 -17.37 -18.74 3.07
C SER A 254 -16.63 -17.92 4.12
N THR A 255 -15.29 -17.93 4.15
CA THR A 255 -14.53 -17.15 5.14
C THR A 255 -14.26 -15.72 4.66
N LEU A 256 -14.26 -15.48 3.35
CA LEU A 256 -14.15 -14.12 2.79
C LEU A 256 -15.41 -13.26 3.01
N THR A 257 -16.54 -13.85 3.42
CA THR A 257 -17.81 -13.14 3.62
C THR A 257 -17.75 -12.14 4.77
N ILE A 258 -16.92 -12.40 5.79
CA ILE A 258 -16.77 -11.53 6.97
C ILE A 258 -15.83 -10.34 6.74
N ILE A 259 -15.08 -10.33 5.65
CA ILE A 259 -14.06 -9.31 5.38
C ILE A 259 -14.65 -7.89 5.24
N PRO A 260 -15.76 -7.67 4.51
CA PRO A 260 -16.39 -6.35 4.47
C PRO A 260 -16.89 -5.89 5.84
N TYR A 261 -17.38 -6.81 6.68
CA TYR A 261 -17.81 -6.51 8.05
C TYR A 261 -16.64 -6.02 8.91
N LEU A 262 -15.49 -6.69 8.82
CA LEU A 262 -14.26 -6.27 9.50
C LEU A 262 -13.79 -4.90 9.02
N ARG A 263 -13.79 -4.65 7.71
CA ARG A 263 -13.44 -3.34 7.13
C ARG A 263 -14.34 -2.24 7.66
N GLY A 264 -15.64 -2.52 7.75
CA GLY A 264 -16.66 -1.71 8.37
C GLY A 264 -16.33 -1.30 9.80
N LEU A 265 -16.13 -2.30 10.66
CA LEU A 265 -15.79 -2.12 12.07
C LEU A 265 -14.58 -1.23 12.29
N ILE A 266 -13.46 -1.50 11.60
CA ILE A 266 -12.23 -0.71 11.78
C ILE A 266 -12.44 0.74 11.29
N SER A 267 -13.17 0.92 10.19
CA SER A 267 -13.47 2.26 9.65
C SER A 267 -14.40 3.05 10.57
N LYS A 268 -15.40 2.40 11.19
CA LYS A 268 -16.26 3.00 12.23
C LYS A 268 -15.43 3.58 13.37
N TYR A 269 -14.48 2.83 13.91
CA TYR A 269 -13.61 3.34 14.99
C TYR A 269 -12.63 4.43 14.53
N ALA A 270 -12.21 4.41 13.26
CA ALA A 270 -11.43 5.51 12.69
C ALA A 270 -12.24 6.82 12.65
N THR A 271 -13.53 6.75 12.32
CA THR A 271 -14.42 7.91 12.31
C THR A 271 -14.70 8.41 13.74
N LYS A 272 -15.02 7.51 14.68
CA LYS A 272 -15.18 7.84 16.12
C LYS A 272 -13.93 8.54 16.69
N GLY A 273 -12.74 8.06 16.32
CA GLY A 273 -11.46 8.63 16.72
C GLY A 273 -11.07 9.93 16.01
N LYS A 274 -11.93 10.51 15.16
CA LYS A 274 -11.69 11.72 14.36
C LYS A 274 -10.56 11.59 13.32
N PHE A 275 -10.21 10.37 12.92
CA PHE A 275 -9.24 10.11 11.84
C PHE A 275 -9.90 10.12 10.45
N ASN A 276 -11.21 9.85 10.40
CA ASN A 276 -12.05 9.83 9.18
C ASN A 276 -11.35 9.12 8.00
N GLN A 277 -11.04 7.84 8.21
CA GLN A 277 -10.26 7.02 7.30
C GLN A 277 -10.99 5.72 6.99
N LYS A 278 -11.17 5.45 5.70
CA LYS A 278 -11.53 4.14 5.19
C LYS A 278 -10.27 3.31 4.97
N TRP A 279 -10.30 2.04 5.32
CA TRP A 279 -9.11 1.18 5.25
C TRP A 279 -9.12 0.27 4.04
N ILE A 280 -7.93 -0.02 3.53
CA ILE A 280 -7.68 -1.01 2.48
C ILE A 280 -6.95 -2.19 3.12
N PHE A 281 -7.31 -3.40 2.70
CA PHE A 281 -6.70 -4.63 3.19
C PHE A 281 -5.74 -5.26 2.18
N GLU A 282 -4.75 -5.98 2.69
CA GLU A 282 -3.95 -6.97 2.00
C GLU A 282 -4.07 -8.28 2.79
N ILE A 283 -4.73 -9.27 2.20
CA ILE A 283 -5.03 -10.55 2.85
C ILE A 283 -4.05 -11.58 2.32
N ARG A 284 -3.37 -12.29 3.24
CA ARG A 284 -2.36 -13.29 2.91
C ARG A 284 -2.56 -14.55 3.71
N ASN A 285 -2.45 -15.67 3.02
CA ASN A 285 -2.46 -16.98 3.62
C ASN A 285 -1.37 -17.83 2.97
N ASN A 286 -0.45 -18.37 3.77
CA ASN A 286 0.58 -19.29 3.31
C ASN A 286 0.97 -20.21 4.48
N LYS A 287 1.83 -21.19 4.19
CA LYS A 287 2.23 -22.20 5.18
C LYS A 287 2.81 -21.59 6.46
N ASN A 288 3.63 -20.55 6.35
CA ASN A 288 4.32 -19.98 7.50
C ASN A 288 3.38 -19.12 8.36
N ILE A 289 2.42 -18.42 7.73
CA ILE A 289 1.32 -17.76 8.44
C ILE A 289 0.44 -18.79 9.16
N ASN A 290 0.26 -19.99 8.61
CA ASN A 290 -0.49 -21.04 9.28
C ASN A 290 0.28 -21.66 10.46
N GLU A 291 1.59 -21.80 10.34
CA GLU A 291 2.47 -22.35 11.38
C GLU A 291 2.40 -21.54 12.70
N ILE A 292 2.30 -20.21 12.64
CA ILE A 292 2.13 -19.41 13.87
C ILE A 292 0.78 -19.68 14.56
N PHE A 293 -0.28 -20.00 13.81
CA PHE A 293 -1.57 -20.39 14.41
C PHE A 293 -1.53 -21.76 15.09
N GLU A 294 -0.60 -22.62 14.70
CA GLU A 294 -0.37 -23.94 15.29
C GLU A 294 0.48 -23.87 16.58
N SER A 295 0.99 -22.69 16.94
CA SER A 295 1.82 -22.51 18.13
C SER A 295 0.98 -22.53 19.42
N ASP A 296 1.28 -23.45 20.34
CA ASP A 296 0.59 -23.60 21.64
C ASP A 296 0.60 -22.31 22.49
N ASN A 297 1.59 -21.45 22.29
CA ASN A 297 1.78 -20.18 22.99
C ASN A 297 1.49 -18.94 22.13
N LEU A 298 0.67 -19.07 21.07
CA LEU A 298 0.32 -17.97 20.15
C LEU A 298 -0.01 -16.65 20.86
N PHE A 299 -0.89 -16.69 21.87
CA PHE A 299 -1.29 -15.48 22.60
C PHE A 299 -0.11 -14.81 23.33
N GLU A 300 0.84 -15.59 23.86
CA GLU A 300 2.05 -15.03 24.46
C GLU A 300 2.92 -14.40 23.36
N LEU A 301 3.17 -15.11 22.25
CA LEU A 301 4.04 -14.68 21.16
C LEU A 301 3.60 -13.32 20.58
N ILE A 302 2.31 -13.18 20.25
CA ILE A 302 1.79 -11.93 19.67
C ILE A 302 1.90 -10.73 20.64
N ASN A 303 1.91 -10.97 21.95
CA ASN A 303 1.98 -9.91 22.96
C ASN A 303 3.41 -9.56 23.40
N ARG A 304 4.44 -10.27 22.91
CA ARG A 304 5.84 -9.98 23.27
C ARG A 304 6.39 -8.69 22.62
N GLY A 305 5.83 -8.26 21.49
CA GLY A 305 6.25 -7.06 20.77
C GLY A 305 6.82 -7.34 19.38
N VAL A 306 7.49 -6.33 18.80
CA VAL A 306 8.00 -6.36 17.42
C VAL A 306 9.52 -6.51 17.35
N ALA A 307 10.02 -7.00 16.21
CA ALA A 307 11.44 -7.35 16.05
C ALA A 307 12.37 -6.16 15.77
N THR A 308 11.88 -5.06 15.19
CA THR A 308 12.67 -3.86 14.86
C THR A 308 11.86 -2.57 14.96
N PRO A 309 12.49 -1.39 14.96
CA PRO A 309 11.82 -0.09 14.85
C PRO A 309 10.88 0.05 13.64
N ASP A 310 11.26 -0.44 12.46
CA ASP A 310 10.44 -0.30 11.25
C ASP A 310 9.08 -1.01 11.39
N HIS A 311 9.00 -2.04 12.23
CA HIS A 311 7.75 -2.72 12.54
C HIS A 311 6.80 -1.79 13.27
N VAL A 312 7.23 -1.17 14.39
CA VAL A 312 6.30 -0.47 15.28
C VAL A 312 5.60 0.71 14.59
N ILE A 313 6.30 1.43 13.70
CA ILE A 313 5.71 2.57 12.99
C ILE A 313 4.71 2.18 11.90
N ARG A 314 4.80 0.95 11.36
CA ARG A 314 3.92 0.44 10.29
C ARG A 314 2.81 -0.45 10.82
N THR A 315 3.11 -1.31 11.79
CA THR A 315 2.22 -2.37 12.27
C THR A 315 1.69 -2.16 13.69
N LYS A 316 2.12 -1.11 14.40
CA LYS A 316 1.96 -0.95 15.86
C LYS A 316 2.78 -1.98 16.64
N SER A 317 2.69 -1.95 17.96
CA SER A 317 3.47 -2.80 18.88
C SER A 317 3.04 -4.27 18.89
N LYS A 318 1.83 -4.60 18.44
CA LYS A 318 1.33 -5.98 18.35
C LYS A 318 0.17 -6.12 17.34
N PRO A 319 -0.01 -7.31 16.74
CA PRO A 319 -1.18 -7.61 15.93
C PRO A 319 -2.45 -7.75 16.79
N LEU A 320 -3.61 -7.61 16.14
CA LEU A 320 -4.90 -8.01 16.71
C LEU A 320 -5.22 -9.45 16.30
N LEU A 321 -5.40 -10.34 17.28
CA LEU A 321 -5.88 -11.70 17.05
C LEU A 321 -7.40 -11.75 17.18
N LEU A 322 -8.07 -12.25 16.14
CA LEU A 322 -9.51 -12.46 16.10
C LEU A 322 -9.86 -13.95 16.13
N GLU A 323 -11.11 -14.25 16.47
CA GLU A 323 -11.62 -15.61 16.50
C GLU A 323 -11.78 -16.20 15.10
N ILE A 324 -11.59 -17.52 14.99
CA ILE A 324 -11.84 -18.27 13.77
C ILE A 324 -13.30 -18.14 13.35
N PHE A 325 -13.53 -17.90 12.06
CA PHE A 325 -14.86 -17.95 11.47
C PHE A 325 -15.09 -19.30 10.78
N ASN A 326 -15.78 -20.22 11.46
CA ASN A 326 -16.08 -21.54 10.94
C ASN A 326 -17.57 -21.87 11.09
N PRO A 327 -18.43 -21.46 10.14
CA PRO A 327 -19.85 -21.78 10.20
C PRO A 327 -20.08 -23.27 9.86
N GLU A 328 -20.48 -24.06 10.85
CA GLU A 328 -20.78 -25.50 10.67
C GLU A 328 -22.02 -25.73 9.78
N ASN A 329 -22.99 -24.80 9.83
CA ASN A 329 -24.22 -24.88 9.05
C ASN A 329 -24.44 -23.61 8.20
N LYS A 330 -24.42 -23.78 6.87
CA LYS A 330 -24.65 -22.69 5.90
C LYS A 330 -26.01 -22.02 6.03
N SER A 331 -27.04 -22.72 6.52
CA SER A 331 -28.38 -22.13 6.67
C SER A 331 -28.48 -21.12 7.82
N GLN A 332 -27.50 -21.10 8.72
CA GLN A 332 -27.43 -20.18 9.86
C GLN A 332 -26.33 -19.13 9.72
N ILE A 333 -25.74 -18.98 8.53
CA ILE A 333 -24.55 -18.14 8.30
C ILE A 333 -24.72 -16.70 8.81
N ASP A 334 -25.90 -16.11 8.67
CA ASP A 334 -26.16 -14.73 9.12
C ASP A 334 -26.07 -14.59 10.66
N SER A 335 -26.48 -15.62 11.39
CA SER A 335 -26.34 -15.68 12.86
C SER A 335 -24.87 -15.80 13.26
N TYR A 336 -24.11 -16.66 12.57
CA TYR A 336 -22.66 -16.78 12.78
C TYR A 336 -21.94 -15.46 12.52
N ILE A 337 -22.27 -14.77 11.42
CA ILE A 337 -21.70 -13.46 11.09
C ILE A 337 -22.04 -12.46 12.19
N THR A 338 -23.29 -12.39 12.62
CA THR A 338 -23.73 -11.44 13.67
C THR A 338 -22.96 -11.65 14.98
N ASN A 339 -22.81 -12.90 15.42
CA ASN A 339 -22.05 -13.22 16.63
C ASN A 339 -20.56 -12.91 16.47
N TRP A 340 -19.96 -13.25 15.32
CA TRP A 340 -18.57 -12.97 15.03
C TRP A 340 -18.27 -11.46 14.98
N VAL A 341 -19.16 -10.67 14.38
CA VAL A 341 -19.07 -9.20 14.33
C VAL A 341 -19.08 -8.62 15.74
N LYS A 342 -19.99 -9.09 16.60
CA LYS A 342 -20.06 -8.64 18.00
C LYS A 342 -18.77 -8.95 18.76
N ASN A 343 -18.28 -10.18 18.69
CA ASN A 343 -17.02 -10.56 19.34
C ASN A 343 -15.82 -9.74 18.81
N THR A 344 -15.76 -9.57 17.49
CA THR A 344 -14.71 -8.79 16.84
C THR A 344 -14.74 -7.33 17.28
N GLU A 345 -15.93 -6.74 17.42
CA GLU A 345 -16.09 -5.39 17.95
C GLU A 345 -15.54 -5.27 19.37
N GLU A 346 -15.89 -6.19 20.27
CA GLU A 346 -15.37 -6.23 21.64
C GLU A 346 -13.83 -6.36 21.67
N LYS A 347 -13.24 -7.15 20.77
CA LYS A 347 -11.78 -7.29 20.62
C LYS A 347 -11.11 -6.01 20.11
N ILE A 348 -11.74 -5.29 19.18
CA ILE A 348 -11.24 -4.01 18.68
C ILE A 348 -11.30 -2.95 19.80
N GLU A 349 -12.40 -2.86 20.54
CA GLU A 349 -12.51 -1.96 21.70
C GLU A 349 -11.46 -2.26 22.76
N GLN A 350 -11.23 -3.54 23.06
CA GLN A 350 -10.18 -3.97 23.97
C GLN A 350 -8.79 -3.54 23.48
N TYR A 351 -8.48 -3.76 22.19
CA TYR A 351 -7.20 -3.35 21.60
C TYR A 351 -6.98 -1.84 21.71
N ILE A 352 -8.01 -1.04 21.40
CA ILE A 352 -7.97 0.42 21.50
C ILE A 352 -7.69 0.85 22.94
N LYS A 353 -8.43 0.31 23.91
CA LYS A 353 -8.25 0.60 25.33
C LYS A 353 -6.86 0.20 25.84
N GLU A 354 -6.34 -0.94 25.39
CA GLU A 354 -4.98 -1.37 25.71
C GLU A 354 -3.93 -0.41 25.15
N TYR A 355 -4.12 0.07 23.92
CA TYR A 355 -3.23 1.05 23.29
C TYR A 355 -3.29 2.42 23.99
N GLU A 356 -4.47 2.89 24.40
CA GLU A 356 -4.64 4.10 25.22
C GLU A 356 -3.94 3.97 26.57
N ASN A 357 -4.09 2.83 27.24
CA ASN A 357 -3.39 2.56 28.50
C ASN A 357 -1.88 2.52 28.30
N TYR A 358 -1.41 1.89 27.24
CA TYR A 358 0.00 1.87 26.83
C TYR A 358 0.54 3.30 26.63
N PHE A 359 -0.17 4.15 25.89
CA PHE A 359 0.21 5.55 25.71
C PHE A 359 0.26 6.31 27.04
N ASN A 360 -0.80 6.20 27.85
CA ASN A 360 -0.93 6.90 29.13
C ASN A 360 0.13 6.49 30.16
N ARG A 361 0.54 5.22 30.19
CA ARG A 361 1.63 4.75 31.08
C ARG A 361 2.98 5.33 30.67
N ASN A 362 3.28 5.33 29.38
CA ASN A 362 4.59 5.71 28.87
C ASN A 362 4.75 7.24 28.78
N ILE A 363 3.70 7.99 28.44
CA ILE A 363 3.77 9.47 28.39
C ILE A 363 4.07 10.08 29.76
N LYS A 364 3.56 9.49 30.85
CA LYS A 364 3.87 9.92 32.24
C LYS A 364 5.36 9.79 32.58
N GLN A 365 6.07 8.91 31.89
CA GLN A 365 7.51 8.69 32.06
C GLN A 365 8.34 9.45 31.02
N SER A 366 7.70 9.98 29.97
CA SER A 366 8.32 10.77 28.92
C SER A 366 8.57 12.19 29.40
N LYS A 367 9.72 12.76 29.02
CA LYS A 367 10.05 14.17 29.26
C LYS A 367 9.52 15.10 28.17
N GLN A 368 8.94 14.54 27.11
CA GLN A 368 8.46 15.25 25.93
C GLN A 368 6.95 15.08 25.81
N GLU A 369 6.27 16.17 25.44
CA GLU A 369 4.88 16.12 25.01
C GLU A 369 4.81 15.38 23.67
N LYS A 370 4.00 14.31 23.65
CA LYS A 370 3.71 13.52 22.45
C LYS A 370 2.19 13.46 22.31
N LYS A 371 1.68 13.55 21.09
CA LYS A 371 0.25 13.34 20.80
C LYS A 371 0.03 11.87 20.46
N GLN A 372 -1.00 11.26 21.05
CA GLN A 372 -1.37 9.88 20.76
C GLN A 372 -1.63 9.68 19.26
N LEU A 373 -1.03 8.64 18.68
CA LEU A 373 -1.35 8.19 17.33
C LEU A 373 -2.69 7.46 17.32
N ASP A 374 -3.21 7.15 16.13
CA ASP A 374 -4.45 6.38 16.06
C ASP A 374 -4.30 4.99 16.71
N PRO A 375 -5.26 4.54 17.54
CA PRO A 375 -5.13 3.31 18.32
C PRO A 375 -5.56 2.05 17.55
N LEU A 376 -5.77 2.14 16.23
CA LEU A 376 -6.32 1.04 15.44
C LEU A 376 -5.25 0.02 15.04
N PRO A 377 -5.62 -1.26 14.93
CA PRO A 377 -4.71 -2.30 14.49
C PRO A 377 -4.29 -2.07 13.03
N ARG A 378 -3.01 -2.35 12.76
CA ARG A 378 -2.44 -2.36 11.40
C ARG A 378 -2.17 -3.75 10.86
N LEU A 379 -2.16 -4.73 11.76
CA LEU A 379 -1.95 -6.14 11.46
C LEU A 379 -3.00 -6.95 12.20
N ILE A 380 -3.73 -7.79 11.49
CA ILE A 380 -4.80 -8.63 12.04
C ILE A 380 -4.52 -10.07 11.67
N LEU A 381 -4.65 -10.96 12.64
CA LEU A 381 -4.48 -12.39 12.51
C LEU A 381 -5.82 -13.06 12.74
N ILE A 382 -6.26 -13.87 11.76
CA ILE A 382 -7.52 -14.61 11.85
C ILE A 382 -7.25 -16.07 11.45
N PRO A 383 -7.32 -17.03 12.39
CA PRO A 383 -7.15 -18.44 12.04
C PRO A 383 -8.15 -18.85 10.93
N GLY A 384 -7.66 -19.61 9.95
CA GLY A 384 -8.45 -20.04 8.78
C GLY A 384 -8.58 -18.99 7.65
N ILE A 385 -8.20 -17.73 7.86
CA ILE A 385 -8.11 -16.69 6.81
C ILE A 385 -6.68 -16.26 6.56
N GLY A 386 -5.88 -16.12 7.63
CA GLY A 386 -4.47 -15.72 7.55
C GLY A 386 -4.18 -14.34 8.18
N LEU A 387 -3.22 -13.66 7.57
CA LEU A 387 -2.72 -12.34 7.93
C LEU A 387 -3.44 -11.27 7.12
N ILE A 388 -3.88 -10.19 7.76
CA ILE A 388 -4.45 -9.02 7.09
C ILE A 388 -3.62 -7.80 7.46
N GLY A 389 -2.93 -7.24 6.46
CA GLY A 389 -2.32 -5.91 6.54
C GLY A 389 -3.36 -4.83 6.29
N VAL A 390 -3.39 -3.81 7.15
CA VAL A 390 -4.34 -2.69 7.07
C VAL A 390 -3.59 -1.41 6.74
N GLY A 391 -4.05 -0.69 5.70
CA GLY A 391 -3.44 0.54 5.23
C GLY A 391 -4.44 1.59 4.74
N SER A 392 -4.02 2.85 4.66
CA SER A 392 -4.84 3.96 4.13
C SER A 392 -4.99 3.95 2.61
N ASN A 393 -4.18 3.13 1.94
CA ASN A 393 -4.19 2.80 0.52
C ASN A 393 -3.59 1.40 0.33
N LYS A 394 -3.64 0.85 -0.88
CA LYS A 394 -3.20 -0.51 -1.16
C LYS A 394 -1.70 -0.71 -0.92
N LYS A 395 -0.88 0.29 -1.29
CA LYS A 395 0.58 0.26 -1.05
C LYS A 395 0.90 0.12 0.44
N SER A 396 0.29 0.93 1.30
CA SER A 396 0.49 0.84 2.75
C SER A 396 -0.03 -0.46 3.35
N ALA A 397 -1.14 -1.01 2.84
CA ALA A 397 -1.65 -2.30 3.29
C ALA A 397 -0.68 -3.45 2.95
N ILE A 398 -0.07 -3.42 1.76
CA ILE A 398 0.99 -4.35 1.34
C ILE A 398 2.20 -4.23 2.27
N ILE A 399 2.67 -3.01 2.54
CA ILE A 399 3.80 -2.77 3.46
C ILE A 399 3.51 -3.37 4.85
N SER A 400 2.32 -3.13 5.41
CA SER A 400 1.92 -3.69 6.70
C SER A 400 1.91 -5.23 6.67
N ALA A 401 1.45 -5.84 5.58
CA ALA A 401 1.41 -7.28 5.43
C ALA A 401 2.80 -7.91 5.23
N ASP A 402 3.69 -7.27 4.45
CA ASP A 402 5.08 -7.70 4.25
C ASP A 402 5.84 -7.71 5.57
N ILE A 403 5.73 -6.61 6.33
CA ILE A 403 6.35 -6.49 7.65
C ILE A 403 5.76 -7.50 8.63
N GLY A 404 4.43 -7.71 8.61
CA GLY A 404 3.78 -8.70 9.45
C GLY A 404 4.23 -10.13 9.15
N GLN A 405 4.43 -10.47 7.88
CA GLN A 405 4.92 -11.78 7.48
C GLN A 405 6.39 -11.97 7.89
N ALA A 406 7.23 -10.96 7.69
CA ALA A 406 8.61 -10.99 8.15
C ALA A 406 8.75 -11.07 9.67
N TRP A 407 7.83 -10.45 10.40
CA TRP A 407 7.73 -10.62 11.84
C TRP A 407 7.40 -12.07 12.21
N ILE A 408 6.41 -12.70 11.56
CA ILE A 408 6.09 -14.12 11.78
C ILE A 408 7.32 -15.00 11.54
N GLU A 409 8.03 -14.82 10.42
CA GLU A 409 9.25 -15.59 10.14
C GLU A 409 10.31 -15.40 11.23
N THR A 410 10.55 -14.15 11.63
CA THR A 410 11.56 -13.83 12.64
C THR A 410 11.22 -14.45 13.99
N VAL A 411 9.94 -14.39 14.40
CA VAL A 411 9.47 -14.98 15.67
C VAL A 411 9.61 -16.49 15.63
N LEU A 412 9.08 -17.16 14.59
CA LEU A 412 9.16 -18.62 14.49
C LEU A 412 10.61 -19.11 14.42
N SER A 413 11.47 -18.43 13.65
CA SER A 413 12.89 -18.77 13.60
C SER A 413 13.62 -18.48 14.91
N ALA A 414 13.28 -17.42 15.65
CA ALA A 414 13.84 -17.15 16.97
C ALA A 414 13.41 -18.20 18.01
N GLU A 415 12.14 -18.62 18.01
CA GLU A 415 11.64 -19.69 18.88
C GLU A 415 12.27 -21.05 18.55
N SER A 416 12.70 -21.27 17.30
CA SER A 416 13.33 -22.52 16.89
C SER A 416 14.72 -22.78 17.52
N ILE A 417 15.40 -21.73 17.99
CA ILE A 417 16.74 -21.80 18.60
C ILE A 417 16.78 -21.31 20.06
N GLY A 418 15.66 -20.81 20.59
CA GLY A 418 15.63 -20.16 21.89
C GLY A 418 14.28 -19.53 22.19
N LYS A 419 14.29 -18.29 22.70
CA LYS A 419 13.08 -17.53 23.04
C LYS A 419 13.16 -16.15 22.40
N PHE A 420 12.20 -15.81 21.56
CA PHE A 420 12.03 -14.46 21.03
C PHE A 420 11.81 -13.46 22.17
N LYS A 421 12.74 -12.49 22.26
CA LYS A 421 12.71 -11.38 23.22
C LYS A 421 13.08 -10.07 22.50
N PRO A 422 12.10 -9.26 22.13
CA PRO A 422 12.33 -7.93 21.57
C PRO A 422 12.70 -6.93 22.67
N VAL A 423 12.84 -5.66 22.28
CA VAL A 423 13.01 -4.54 23.22
C VAL A 423 11.79 -4.37 24.13
N GLY A 424 11.96 -3.69 25.26
CA GLY A 424 10.89 -3.50 26.24
C GLY A 424 9.78 -2.54 25.78
N GLU A 425 8.69 -2.47 26.55
CA GLU A 425 7.54 -1.59 26.29
C GLU A 425 7.96 -0.12 26.12
N LYS A 426 8.84 0.37 27.00
CA LYS A 426 9.33 1.75 26.98
C LYS A 426 10.11 2.07 25.71
N ASP A 427 11.05 1.21 25.33
CA ASP A 427 11.86 1.38 24.13
C ASP A 427 10.98 1.33 22.87
N THR A 428 10.01 0.41 22.85
CA THR A 428 8.99 0.33 21.79
C THR A 428 8.19 1.64 21.67
N PHE A 429 7.81 2.24 22.81
CA PHE A 429 7.08 3.51 22.84
C PHE A 429 7.94 4.67 22.35
N ASP A 430 9.19 4.71 22.78
CA ASP A 430 10.12 5.75 22.35
C ASP A 430 10.35 5.68 20.85
N LEU A 431 10.47 4.48 20.27
CA LEU A 431 10.57 4.26 18.81
C LEU A 431 9.28 4.63 18.07
N GLU A 432 8.11 4.18 18.54
CA GLU A 432 6.83 4.44 17.87
C GLU A 432 6.53 5.94 17.79
N TYR A 433 6.82 6.67 18.87
CA TYR A 433 6.58 8.11 18.98
C TYR A 433 7.81 8.95 18.66
N TRP A 434 8.84 8.37 18.06
CA TRP A 434 10.02 9.11 17.64
C TRP A 434 9.71 9.95 16.39
N SER A 435 9.86 11.27 16.48
CA SER A 435 9.51 12.19 15.41
C SER A 435 10.29 11.93 14.11
N LEU A 436 11.56 11.51 14.22
CA LEU A 436 12.40 11.21 13.06
C LEU A 436 11.99 9.93 12.36
N GLU A 437 11.52 8.94 13.11
CA GLU A 437 11.02 7.68 12.56
C GLU A 437 9.64 7.87 11.92
N GLN A 438 8.76 8.62 12.58
CA GLN A 438 7.45 9.01 12.04
C GLN A 438 7.58 9.83 10.74
N ALA A 439 8.67 10.59 10.57
CA ALA A 439 8.92 11.33 9.33
C ALA A 439 9.05 10.42 8.09
N LYS A 440 9.43 9.14 8.26
CA LYS A 440 9.49 8.14 7.17
C LYS A 440 8.12 7.84 6.55
N LEU A 441 7.03 8.07 7.28
CA LEU A 441 5.66 7.86 6.78
C LEU A 441 5.21 8.96 5.81
N GLY A 442 5.93 10.09 5.76
CA GLY A 442 5.68 11.22 4.88
C GLY A 442 4.50 12.10 5.32
N LYS A 443 4.56 13.39 4.99
CA LYS A 443 3.44 14.34 5.14
C LYS A 443 2.81 14.59 3.77
N GLN A 444 2.07 13.62 3.23
CA GLN A 444 1.33 13.84 1.98
C GLN A 444 -0.08 14.33 2.26
N LYS A 445 -0.54 15.33 1.50
CA LYS A 445 -1.94 15.75 1.52
C LYS A 445 -2.79 14.58 1.02
N LYS A 446 -3.58 13.99 1.91
CA LYS A 446 -4.47 12.88 1.60
C LYS A 446 -5.43 13.27 0.47
N PRO A 447 -5.38 12.59 -0.70
CA PRO A 447 -6.38 12.80 -1.74
C PRO A 447 -7.78 12.44 -1.24
N PHE A 448 -8.82 13.09 -1.76
CA PHE A 448 -10.17 12.95 -1.18
C PHE A 448 -10.76 11.53 -1.32
N LEU A 449 -10.36 10.76 -2.35
CA LEU A 449 -10.77 9.36 -2.50
C LEU A 449 -9.81 8.37 -1.85
N SER A 450 -8.79 8.82 -1.12
CA SER A 450 -7.88 7.91 -0.41
C SER A 450 -8.66 6.95 0.51
N GLY A 451 -8.43 5.66 0.33
CA GLY A 451 -9.12 4.59 1.05
C GLY A 451 -10.44 4.15 0.44
N ASN A 452 -10.90 4.78 -0.65
CA ASN A 452 -12.10 4.34 -1.38
C ASN A 452 -11.73 3.33 -2.48
N ILE A 453 -12.56 2.32 -2.64
CA ILE A 453 -12.46 1.26 -3.64
C ILE A 453 -13.54 1.49 -4.69
N VAL A 454 -13.12 1.62 -5.95
CA VAL A 454 -13.98 2.01 -7.07
C VAL A 454 -13.97 0.93 -8.14
N ALA A 455 -15.10 0.26 -8.34
CA ALA A 455 -15.27 -0.75 -9.37
C ALA A 455 -15.99 -0.19 -10.58
N ILE A 456 -15.44 -0.41 -11.78
CA ILE A 456 -15.91 0.19 -13.03
C ILE A 456 -16.23 -0.94 -14.01
N THR A 457 -17.51 -1.13 -14.33
CA THR A 457 -17.92 -2.08 -15.37
C THR A 457 -17.75 -1.47 -16.76
N GLY A 458 -17.33 -2.27 -17.74
CA GLY A 458 -16.90 -1.75 -19.04
C GLY A 458 -15.68 -0.82 -18.91
N GLY A 459 -14.83 -1.10 -17.92
CA GLY A 459 -13.68 -0.25 -17.57
C GLY A 459 -12.57 -0.25 -18.62
N GLY A 460 -12.52 -1.26 -19.50
CA GLY A 460 -11.55 -1.35 -20.59
C GLY A 460 -11.93 -0.53 -21.83
N GLY A 461 -13.15 -0.01 -21.88
CA GLY A 461 -13.62 0.88 -22.95
C GLY A 461 -13.15 2.33 -22.78
N VAL A 462 -13.28 3.12 -23.85
CA VAL A 462 -12.78 4.52 -23.93
C VAL A 462 -13.20 5.40 -22.74
N ILE A 463 -14.48 5.34 -22.36
CA ILE A 463 -15.00 6.13 -21.21
C ILE A 463 -14.54 5.51 -19.88
N GLY A 464 -14.58 4.18 -19.75
CA GLY A 464 -14.21 3.47 -18.54
C GLY A 464 -12.74 3.65 -18.15
N GLU A 465 -11.85 3.66 -19.13
CA GLU A 465 -10.41 3.86 -18.91
C GLU A 465 -10.11 5.27 -18.40
N GLU A 466 -10.81 6.26 -18.96
CA GLU A 466 -10.70 7.65 -18.53
C GLU A 466 -11.23 7.85 -17.10
N ILE A 467 -12.36 7.23 -16.76
CA ILE A 467 -12.91 7.20 -15.41
C ILE A 467 -11.88 6.59 -14.45
N SER A 468 -11.30 5.43 -14.83
CA SER A 468 -10.30 4.73 -14.02
C SER A 468 -9.12 5.65 -13.69
N ARG A 469 -8.60 6.36 -14.70
CA ARG A 469 -7.46 7.28 -14.54
C ARG A 469 -7.78 8.48 -13.64
N GLU A 470 -8.92 9.15 -13.86
CA GLU A 470 -9.27 10.35 -13.06
C GLU A 470 -9.60 10.00 -11.60
N PHE A 471 -10.22 8.84 -11.35
CA PHE A 471 -10.44 8.35 -9.97
C PHE A 471 -9.14 7.90 -9.30
N LYS A 472 -8.19 7.29 -10.03
CA LYS A 472 -6.86 6.95 -9.48
C LYS A 472 -6.06 8.18 -9.11
N LYS A 473 -6.07 9.24 -9.95
CA LYS A 473 -5.47 10.55 -9.63
C LYS A 473 -6.07 11.18 -8.37
N ALA A 474 -7.35 10.92 -8.12
CA ALA A 474 -8.04 11.34 -6.89
C ALA A 474 -7.74 10.46 -5.66
N GLY A 475 -6.91 9.42 -5.82
CA GLY A 475 -6.39 8.55 -4.75
C GLY A 475 -7.21 7.29 -4.46
N ALA A 476 -8.18 6.94 -5.31
CA ALA A 476 -8.95 5.70 -5.17
C ALA A 476 -8.14 4.46 -5.55
N GLU A 477 -8.50 3.33 -4.95
CA GLU A 477 -8.12 2.01 -5.47
C GLU A 477 -9.11 1.61 -6.57
N ILE A 478 -8.58 1.18 -7.72
CA ILE A 478 -9.38 0.98 -8.93
C ILE A 478 -9.52 -0.51 -9.26
N VAL A 479 -10.73 -0.89 -9.63
CA VAL A 479 -11.06 -2.19 -10.21
C VAL A 479 -11.67 -1.97 -11.60
N VAL A 480 -10.98 -2.46 -12.61
CA VAL A 480 -11.41 -2.47 -14.01
C VAL A 480 -12.09 -3.81 -14.29
N ILE A 481 -13.40 -3.79 -14.57
CA ILE A 481 -14.17 -4.99 -14.93
C ILE A 481 -14.57 -4.86 -16.39
N ASP A 482 -14.17 -5.82 -17.23
CA ASP A 482 -14.52 -5.83 -18.65
C ASP A 482 -14.71 -7.24 -19.21
N PHE A 483 -15.54 -7.36 -20.24
CA PHE A 483 -15.75 -8.61 -20.96
C PHE A 483 -14.52 -8.99 -21.79
N ASN A 484 -13.78 -8.00 -22.30
CA ASN A 484 -12.52 -8.24 -23.01
C ASN A 484 -11.33 -8.16 -22.03
N LYS A 485 -10.62 -9.28 -21.87
CA LYS A 485 -9.51 -9.43 -20.92
C LYS A 485 -8.37 -8.46 -21.25
N GLU A 486 -7.96 -8.38 -22.50
CA GLU A 486 -6.82 -7.57 -22.93
C GLU A 486 -7.06 -6.08 -22.67
N ASN A 487 -8.29 -5.60 -22.91
CA ASN A 487 -8.70 -4.23 -22.62
C ASN A 487 -8.71 -3.93 -21.13
N ALA A 488 -9.18 -4.86 -20.30
CA ALA A 488 -9.16 -4.71 -18.84
C ALA A 488 -7.72 -4.59 -18.31
N GLU A 489 -6.82 -5.47 -18.77
CA GLU A 489 -5.40 -5.48 -18.38
C GLU A 489 -4.70 -4.20 -18.85
N ARG A 490 -4.90 -3.81 -20.11
CA ARG A 490 -4.35 -2.56 -20.68
C ARG A 490 -4.81 -1.34 -19.90
N SER A 491 -6.10 -1.24 -19.59
CA SER A 491 -6.63 -0.11 -18.82
C SER A 491 -6.08 -0.09 -17.41
N ALA A 492 -5.95 -1.24 -16.74
CA ALA A 492 -5.34 -1.32 -15.42
C ALA A 492 -3.86 -0.89 -15.42
N GLN A 493 -3.09 -1.33 -16.41
CA GLN A 493 -1.69 -0.92 -16.61
C GLN A 493 -1.57 0.60 -16.83
N ASN A 494 -2.41 1.17 -17.70
CA ASN A 494 -2.43 2.62 -17.98
C ASN A 494 -2.92 3.46 -16.79
N CYS A 495 -3.73 2.89 -15.91
CA CYS A 495 -4.25 3.55 -14.73
C CYS A 495 -3.16 3.72 -13.64
N GLY A 496 -2.34 2.68 -13.45
CA GLY A 496 -1.19 2.69 -12.55
C GLY A 496 -1.14 1.49 -11.61
N GLU A 497 -0.08 1.42 -10.80
CA GLU A 497 0.18 0.32 -9.87
C GLU A 497 -1.00 0.00 -8.95
N ASN A 498 -1.10 -1.27 -8.57
CA ASN A 498 -2.13 -1.79 -7.65
C ASN A 498 -3.58 -1.66 -8.17
N THR A 499 -3.77 -1.44 -9.48
CA THR A 499 -5.09 -1.52 -10.13
C THR A 499 -5.43 -2.97 -10.43
N LEU A 500 -6.64 -3.40 -10.09
CA LEU A 500 -7.12 -4.76 -10.35
C LEU A 500 -7.87 -4.81 -11.68
N SER A 501 -7.49 -5.69 -12.60
CA SER A 501 -8.25 -6.02 -13.81
C SER A 501 -8.98 -7.35 -13.64
N ILE A 502 -10.27 -7.40 -13.96
CA ILE A 502 -11.11 -8.61 -13.89
C ILE A 502 -11.78 -8.82 -15.24
N ASN A 503 -11.57 -10.00 -15.84
CA ASN A 503 -12.34 -10.46 -16.98
C ASN A 503 -13.70 -10.99 -16.51
N CYS A 504 -14.79 -10.33 -16.89
CA CYS A 504 -16.14 -10.67 -16.44
C CYS A 504 -17.20 -10.27 -17.47
N ASP A 505 -18.00 -11.24 -17.88
CA ASP A 505 -19.28 -10.98 -18.51
C ASP A 505 -20.30 -10.53 -17.45
N VAL A 506 -20.62 -9.25 -17.47
CA VAL A 506 -21.58 -8.66 -16.52
C VAL A 506 -23.04 -9.11 -16.74
N THR A 507 -23.34 -9.88 -17.79
CA THR A 507 -24.63 -10.56 -17.94
C THR A 507 -24.68 -11.90 -17.20
N SER A 508 -23.53 -12.44 -16.78
CA SER A 508 -23.40 -13.68 -16.03
C SER A 508 -23.36 -13.44 -14.52
N LEU A 509 -24.40 -13.89 -13.80
CA LEU A 509 -24.46 -13.82 -12.33
C LEU A 509 -23.27 -14.50 -11.65
N THR A 510 -22.83 -15.65 -12.17
CA THR A 510 -21.71 -16.40 -11.61
C THR A 510 -20.39 -15.64 -11.76
N GLN A 511 -20.18 -14.99 -12.91
CA GLN A 511 -18.97 -14.20 -13.14
C GLN A 511 -18.97 -12.91 -12.33
N ILE A 512 -20.12 -12.22 -12.20
CA ILE A 512 -20.26 -11.08 -11.29
C ILE A 512 -19.93 -11.48 -9.85
N ASP A 513 -20.45 -12.61 -9.40
CA ASP A 513 -20.20 -13.10 -8.04
C ASP A 513 -18.72 -13.38 -7.78
N LYS A 514 -18.03 -13.94 -8.77
CA LYS A 514 -16.59 -14.14 -8.73
C LYS A 514 -15.85 -12.80 -8.71
N ALA A 515 -16.20 -11.87 -9.60
CA ALA A 515 -15.57 -10.56 -9.69
C ALA A 515 -15.66 -9.78 -8.36
N PHE A 516 -16.83 -9.73 -7.74
CA PHE A 516 -16.99 -9.03 -6.46
C PHE A 516 -16.27 -9.74 -5.29
N LYS A 517 -16.12 -11.07 -5.32
CA LYS A 517 -15.27 -11.78 -4.35
C LYS A 517 -13.79 -11.45 -4.54
N GLU A 518 -13.31 -11.33 -5.78
CA GLU A 518 -11.95 -10.90 -6.06
C GLU A 518 -11.68 -9.46 -5.55
N ILE A 519 -12.66 -8.55 -5.68
CA ILE A 519 -12.59 -7.20 -5.10
C ILE A 519 -12.43 -7.26 -3.58
N ILE A 520 -13.27 -8.04 -2.90
CA ILE A 520 -13.21 -8.22 -1.44
C ILE A 520 -11.86 -8.82 -1.03
N ASN A 521 -11.40 -9.87 -1.71
CA ASN A 521 -10.12 -10.49 -1.43
C ASN A 521 -8.94 -9.52 -1.63
N LYS A 522 -9.00 -8.68 -2.66
CA LYS A 522 -7.93 -7.74 -3.00
C LYS A 522 -7.93 -6.49 -2.13
N PHE A 523 -9.07 -5.95 -1.73
CA PHE A 523 -9.13 -4.62 -1.08
C PHE A 523 -9.90 -4.59 0.24
N GLY A 524 -10.63 -5.65 0.56
CA GLY A 524 -11.42 -5.78 1.78
C GLY A 524 -12.88 -5.33 1.67
N GLY A 525 -13.31 -4.74 0.54
CA GLY A 525 -14.66 -4.20 0.41
C GLY A 525 -14.89 -3.40 -0.88
N LEU A 526 -15.89 -2.52 -0.89
CA LEU A 526 -16.24 -1.66 -2.02
C LEU A 526 -16.85 -0.35 -1.50
N ASP A 527 -16.60 0.78 -2.17
CA ASP A 527 -17.19 2.08 -1.81
C ASP A 527 -17.99 2.70 -2.95
N ILE A 528 -17.53 2.56 -4.19
CA ILE A 528 -18.20 3.13 -5.36
C ILE A 528 -18.28 2.08 -6.46
N LEU A 529 -19.49 1.85 -6.97
CA LEU A 529 -19.72 1.14 -8.22
C LEU A 529 -20.01 2.15 -9.34
N ILE A 530 -19.17 2.20 -10.35
CA ILE A 530 -19.45 2.90 -11.60
C ILE A 530 -19.98 1.87 -12.61
N SER A 531 -21.29 1.85 -12.72
CA SER A 531 -22.05 0.94 -13.56
C SER A 531 -22.10 1.49 -14.99
N ASN A 532 -21.03 1.23 -15.75
CA ASN A 532 -20.75 1.89 -17.03
C ASN A 532 -20.88 0.97 -18.26
N ALA A 533 -20.79 -0.36 -18.11
CA ALA A 533 -20.90 -1.29 -19.24
C ALA A 533 -22.18 -1.07 -20.07
N GLY A 534 -22.07 -1.25 -21.39
CA GLY A 534 -23.21 -1.08 -22.29
C GLY A 534 -22.82 -1.19 -23.76
N SER A 535 -23.82 -1.44 -24.60
CA SER A 535 -23.67 -1.45 -26.06
C SER A 535 -24.94 -0.94 -26.73
N ALA A 536 -24.81 -0.32 -27.90
CA ALA A 536 -25.91 0.27 -28.64
C ALA A 536 -26.27 -0.59 -29.84
N TRP A 537 -27.42 -1.25 -29.78
CA TRP A 537 -28.01 -1.96 -30.92
C TRP A 537 -29.06 -1.10 -31.58
N GLU A 538 -29.01 -0.99 -32.91
CA GLU A 538 -29.96 -0.20 -33.73
C GLU A 538 -31.02 -1.11 -34.38
N GLY A 539 -32.26 -0.64 -34.43
CA GLY A 539 -33.38 -1.31 -35.08
C GLY A 539 -34.71 -0.60 -34.82
N SER A 540 -35.60 -0.55 -35.81
CA SER A 540 -36.99 -0.14 -35.57
C SER A 540 -37.69 -1.22 -34.75
N ILE A 541 -38.61 -0.82 -33.85
CA ILE A 541 -39.32 -1.77 -32.98
C ILE A 541 -40.01 -2.89 -33.74
N GLU A 542 -40.58 -2.60 -34.92
CA GLU A 542 -41.23 -3.60 -35.78
C GLU A 542 -40.26 -4.65 -36.36
N LYS A 543 -38.98 -4.28 -36.58
CA LYS A 543 -38.03 -5.06 -37.41
C LYS A 543 -36.87 -5.64 -36.64
N ILE A 544 -36.69 -5.23 -35.39
CA ILE A 544 -35.61 -5.75 -34.57
C ILE A 544 -35.93 -7.19 -34.17
N GLU A 545 -34.92 -8.06 -34.24
CA GLU A 545 -35.07 -9.43 -33.76
C GLU A 545 -35.23 -9.46 -32.23
N ASP A 546 -36.16 -10.26 -31.74
CA ASP A 546 -36.42 -10.42 -30.30
C ASP A 546 -35.14 -10.79 -29.53
N ALA A 547 -34.29 -11.65 -30.09
CA ALA A 547 -33.02 -12.04 -29.48
C ALA A 547 -32.06 -10.85 -29.28
N VAL A 548 -32.01 -9.92 -30.25
CA VAL A 548 -31.17 -8.71 -30.16
C VAL A 548 -31.76 -7.75 -29.12
N PHE A 549 -33.08 -7.60 -29.09
CA PHE A 549 -33.75 -6.78 -28.07
C PHE A 549 -33.50 -7.32 -26.66
N MET A 550 -33.66 -8.63 -26.46
CA MET A 550 -33.40 -9.29 -25.18
C MET A 550 -31.94 -9.17 -24.74
N LYS A 551 -30.98 -9.37 -25.65
CA LYS A 551 -29.56 -9.14 -25.36
C LYS A 551 -29.28 -7.70 -24.93
N SER A 552 -29.97 -6.73 -25.52
CA SER A 552 -29.86 -5.33 -25.10
C SER A 552 -30.43 -5.09 -23.70
N MET A 553 -31.54 -5.74 -23.34
CA MET A 553 -32.08 -5.69 -21.98
C MET A 553 -31.13 -6.33 -20.96
N GLU A 554 -30.56 -7.48 -21.29
CA GLU A 554 -29.57 -8.18 -20.46
C GLU A 554 -28.35 -7.30 -20.17
N LEU A 555 -27.75 -6.71 -21.21
CA LEU A 555 -26.56 -5.88 -21.04
C LEU A 555 -26.88 -4.49 -20.47
N ASN A 556 -27.84 -3.75 -21.02
CA ASN A 556 -28.05 -2.33 -20.68
C ASN A 556 -28.99 -2.09 -19.49
N LEU A 557 -29.60 -3.14 -18.92
CA LEU A 557 -30.42 -3.04 -17.70
C LEU A 557 -30.04 -4.10 -16.66
N PHE A 558 -30.20 -5.39 -16.99
CA PHE A 558 -30.07 -6.45 -15.97
C PHE A 558 -28.65 -6.56 -15.42
N SER A 559 -27.62 -6.39 -16.24
CA SER A 559 -26.23 -6.36 -15.79
C SER A 559 -25.99 -5.29 -14.70
N HIS A 560 -26.57 -4.09 -14.90
CA HIS A 560 -26.48 -2.98 -13.95
C HIS A 560 -27.24 -3.28 -12.66
N TYR A 561 -28.41 -3.92 -12.75
CA TYR A 561 -29.18 -4.40 -11.60
C TYR A 561 -28.38 -5.43 -10.79
N TYR A 562 -27.79 -6.43 -11.46
CA TYR A 562 -27.00 -7.48 -10.80
C TYR A 562 -25.77 -6.91 -10.08
N ALA A 563 -25.01 -6.05 -10.75
CA ALA A 563 -23.87 -5.38 -10.15
C ALA A 563 -24.28 -4.49 -8.96
N SER A 564 -25.38 -3.74 -9.09
CA SER A 564 -25.91 -2.88 -8.01
C SER A 564 -26.31 -3.69 -6.79
N LYS A 565 -27.02 -4.81 -6.99
CA LYS A 565 -27.42 -5.73 -5.91
C LYS A 565 -26.22 -6.28 -5.14
N LYS A 566 -25.10 -6.54 -5.82
CA LYS A 566 -23.86 -7.02 -5.18
C LYS A 566 -23.15 -5.90 -4.43
N ALA A 567 -23.08 -4.71 -5.00
CA ALA A 567 -22.52 -3.53 -4.33
C ALA A 567 -23.30 -3.17 -3.05
N ILE A 568 -24.63 -3.10 -3.12
CA ILE A 568 -25.50 -2.80 -1.96
C ILE A 568 -25.27 -3.79 -0.82
N LYS A 569 -25.17 -5.10 -1.12
CA LYS A 569 -24.85 -6.11 -0.10
C LYS A 569 -23.52 -5.87 0.61
N ILE A 570 -22.50 -5.43 -0.12
CA ILE A 570 -21.19 -5.09 0.46
C ILE A 570 -21.30 -3.82 1.31
N PHE A 571 -22.02 -2.79 0.83
CA PHE A 571 -22.23 -1.57 1.60
C PHE A 571 -22.92 -1.85 2.93
N HIS A 572 -23.99 -2.66 2.94
CA HIS A 572 -24.63 -3.08 4.19
C HIS A 572 -23.73 -3.91 5.10
N ALA A 573 -22.91 -4.81 4.54
CA ALA A 573 -21.97 -5.59 5.34
C ALA A 573 -20.94 -4.69 6.04
N GLN A 574 -20.44 -3.65 5.36
CA GLN A 574 -19.53 -2.66 5.94
C GLN A 574 -20.19 -1.81 7.03
N ASP A 575 -21.49 -1.54 6.89
CA ASP A 575 -22.22 -0.71 7.85
C ASP A 575 -22.96 -1.51 8.92
N SER A 576 -22.81 -2.84 8.96
CA SER A 576 -23.62 -3.71 9.82
C SER A 576 -23.47 -3.44 11.33
N SER A 577 -22.33 -2.86 11.73
CA SER A 577 -21.97 -2.64 13.14
C SER A 577 -22.48 -1.32 13.69
N SER A 578 -23.08 -0.45 12.88
CA SER A 578 -23.64 0.81 13.35
C SER A 578 -24.90 1.21 12.59
N LYS A 579 -25.82 1.83 13.29
CA LYS A 579 -26.95 2.56 12.69
C LYS A 579 -26.84 4.06 12.90
N GLU A 580 -25.78 4.51 13.58
CA GLU A 580 -25.54 5.92 13.83
C GLU A 580 -24.99 6.54 12.56
N GLU A 581 -25.72 7.54 12.07
CA GLU A 581 -25.48 8.16 10.78
C GLU A 581 -24.03 8.63 10.61
N ASP A 582 -23.43 9.19 11.66
CA ASP A 582 -22.06 9.72 11.66
C ASP A 582 -20.96 8.65 11.49
N TYR A 583 -21.28 7.37 11.67
CA TYR A 583 -20.30 6.28 11.60
C TYR A 583 -20.50 5.34 10.41
N LEU A 584 -21.51 5.57 9.59
CA LEU A 584 -21.74 4.83 8.35
C LEU A 584 -20.67 5.19 7.31
N MET A 585 -20.06 4.17 6.70
CA MET A 585 -19.22 4.34 5.51
C MET A 585 -20.05 4.71 4.28
N GLY A 586 -21.31 4.24 4.25
CA GLY A 586 -22.24 4.39 3.13
C GLY A 586 -21.73 3.71 1.87
N GLY A 587 -22.29 4.13 0.74
CA GLY A 587 -21.88 3.65 -0.57
C GLY A 587 -22.35 4.57 -1.68
N GLN A 588 -21.83 4.35 -2.89
CA GLN A 588 -22.31 5.07 -4.05
C GLN A 588 -22.39 4.19 -5.29
N ILE A 589 -23.47 4.33 -6.03
CA ILE A 589 -23.63 3.74 -7.36
C ILE A 589 -23.80 4.87 -8.38
N LEU A 590 -22.93 4.88 -9.38
CA LEU A 590 -22.91 5.87 -10.45
C LEU A 590 -23.22 5.18 -11.77
N PHE A 591 -24.32 5.55 -12.41
CA PHE A 591 -24.77 4.91 -13.64
C PHE A 591 -24.37 5.71 -14.88
N ASN A 592 -23.84 5.03 -15.89
CA ASN A 592 -23.78 5.60 -17.23
C ASN A 592 -25.13 5.38 -17.91
N ILE A 593 -25.95 6.44 -17.88
CA ILE A 593 -27.30 6.46 -18.47
C ILE A 593 -27.13 6.71 -19.98
N SER A 594 -27.88 7.65 -20.55
CA SER A 594 -27.87 7.96 -21.97
C SER A 594 -28.85 9.09 -22.24
N LYS A 595 -28.58 9.88 -23.28
CA LYS A 595 -29.54 10.83 -23.85
C LYS A 595 -30.87 10.14 -24.18
N GLN A 596 -30.80 8.89 -24.63
CA GLN A 596 -31.95 8.10 -25.07
C GLN A 596 -33.00 7.88 -23.97
N SER A 597 -32.61 8.04 -22.69
CA SER A 597 -33.53 7.93 -21.56
C SER A 597 -34.49 9.12 -21.44
N LEU A 598 -34.10 10.28 -22.00
CA LEU A 598 -34.88 11.52 -21.94
C LEU A 598 -35.42 11.92 -23.30
N ASN A 599 -34.63 11.69 -24.35
CA ASN A 599 -34.96 12.03 -25.73
C ASN A 599 -34.62 10.86 -26.67
N PRO A 600 -35.53 9.90 -26.83
CA PRO A 600 -35.32 8.75 -27.69
C PRO A 600 -35.18 9.16 -29.17
N GLY A 601 -34.22 8.56 -29.85
CA GLY A 601 -34.01 8.71 -31.28
C GLY A 601 -34.71 7.62 -32.10
N PRO A 602 -34.94 7.85 -33.41
CA PRO A 602 -35.46 6.81 -34.30
C PRO A 602 -34.48 5.63 -34.39
N ASN A 603 -35.02 4.41 -34.51
CA ASN A 603 -34.29 3.14 -34.59
C ASN A 603 -33.40 2.82 -33.37
N PHE A 604 -33.66 3.47 -32.23
CA PHE A 604 -32.87 3.31 -31.01
C PHE A 604 -33.64 2.63 -29.87
N GLY A 605 -34.83 2.11 -30.14
CA GLY A 605 -35.71 1.54 -29.11
C GLY A 605 -35.04 0.46 -28.26
N SER A 606 -34.30 -0.46 -28.89
CA SER A 606 -33.52 -1.50 -28.20
C SER A 606 -32.51 -0.98 -27.20
N TYR A 607 -31.88 0.17 -27.45
CA TYR A 607 -30.91 0.76 -26.53
C TYR A 607 -31.57 1.76 -25.57
N GLY A 608 -32.50 2.56 -26.07
CA GLY A 608 -33.18 3.61 -25.31
C GLY A 608 -34.07 3.05 -24.21
N ILE A 609 -34.89 2.04 -24.50
CA ILE A 609 -35.81 1.43 -23.52
C ILE A 609 -35.07 0.91 -22.27
N PRO A 610 -34.03 0.05 -22.39
CA PRO A 610 -33.30 -0.39 -21.20
C PRO A 610 -32.57 0.76 -20.49
N LYS A 611 -32.07 1.78 -21.20
CA LYS A 611 -31.46 2.96 -20.55
C LYS A 611 -32.49 3.85 -19.83
N THR A 612 -33.74 3.90 -20.30
CA THR A 612 -34.86 4.54 -19.57
C THR A 612 -35.20 3.73 -18.32
N ALA A 613 -35.28 2.41 -18.42
CA ALA A 613 -35.49 1.54 -17.27
C ALA A 613 -34.33 1.64 -16.26
N LEU A 614 -33.09 1.80 -16.74
CA LEU A 614 -31.91 2.03 -15.89
C LEU A 614 -32.00 3.34 -15.10
N LEU A 615 -32.53 4.41 -15.72
CA LEU A 615 -32.80 5.67 -15.01
C LEU A 615 -33.85 5.49 -13.91
N ALA A 616 -34.89 4.70 -14.16
CA ALA A 616 -35.88 4.36 -13.13
C ALA A 616 -35.26 3.53 -12.00
N LEU A 617 -34.43 2.53 -12.33
CA LEU A 617 -33.69 1.71 -11.35
C LEU A 617 -32.80 2.58 -10.44
N MET A 618 -32.05 3.53 -11.02
CA MET A 618 -31.22 4.46 -10.26
C MET A 618 -32.04 5.26 -9.23
N ARG A 619 -33.21 5.76 -9.64
CA ARG A 619 -34.12 6.50 -8.75
C ARG A 619 -34.69 5.58 -7.67
N GLN A 620 -35.05 4.34 -8.01
CA GLN A 620 -35.55 3.37 -7.04
C GLN A 620 -34.51 3.05 -5.97
N ILE A 621 -33.25 2.78 -6.37
CA ILE A 621 -32.15 2.56 -5.42
C ILE A 621 -31.95 3.79 -4.52
N SER A 622 -32.05 5.01 -5.08
CA SER A 622 -31.91 6.24 -4.30
C SER A 622 -32.99 6.38 -3.22
N LEU A 623 -34.21 5.95 -3.54
CA LEU A 623 -35.36 5.98 -2.63
C LEU A 623 -35.25 4.91 -1.54
N GLU A 624 -34.88 3.69 -1.92
CA GLU A 624 -34.82 2.54 -1.00
C GLU A 624 -33.60 2.58 -0.07
N GLU A 625 -32.45 3.03 -0.58
CA GLU A 625 -31.17 2.91 0.12
C GLU A 625 -30.60 4.26 0.62
N GLY A 626 -31.27 5.37 0.33
CA GLY A 626 -30.82 6.71 0.73
C GLY A 626 -30.69 6.87 2.26
N SER A 627 -31.60 6.27 3.03
CA SER A 627 -31.54 6.26 4.51
C SER A 627 -30.37 5.47 5.06
N ASN A 628 -29.81 4.55 4.26
CA ASN A 628 -28.62 3.76 4.58
C ASN A 628 -27.33 4.47 4.10
N LYS A 629 -27.38 5.76 3.73
CA LYS A 629 -26.28 6.51 3.11
C LYS A 629 -25.72 5.91 1.82
N ILE A 630 -26.49 5.09 1.14
CA ILE A 630 -26.13 4.59 -0.19
C ILE A 630 -26.75 5.50 -1.23
N ARG A 631 -25.91 6.22 -1.96
CA ARG A 631 -26.34 7.21 -2.96
C ARG A 631 -26.34 6.59 -4.35
N ALA A 632 -27.33 6.91 -5.16
CA ALA A 632 -27.35 6.52 -6.56
C ALA A 632 -27.54 7.74 -7.46
N ASN A 633 -26.63 7.97 -8.40
CA ASN A 633 -26.71 9.09 -9.34
C ASN A 633 -26.31 8.62 -10.74
N GLY A 634 -26.58 9.43 -11.75
CA GLY A 634 -26.36 9.06 -13.14
C GLY A 634 -25.73 10.18 -13.95
N ILE A 635 -24.97 9.80 -14.97
CA ILE A 635 -24.52 10.70 -16.01
C ILE A 635 -25.34 10.46 -17.28
N ASN A 636 -25.87 11.54 -17.83
CA ASN A 636 -26.44 11.58 -19.16
C ASN A 636 -25.41 12.22 -20.11
N ALA A 637 -24.64 11.39 -20.80
CA ALA A 637 -23.65 11.84 -21.77
C ALA A 637 -24.20 11.74 -23.21
N ASP A 638 -23.80 12.67 -24.09
CA ASP A 638 -24.15 12.65 -25.52
C ASP A 638 -22.89 12.63 -26.40
N ARG A 639 -23.00 11.92 -27.53
CA ARG A 639 -22.03 11.91 -28.65
C ARG A 639 -20.54 11.84 -28.24
N ILE A 640 -20.14 10.77 -27.55
CA ILE A 640 -18.73 10.49 -27.26
C ILE A 640 -18.22 9.40 -28.21
N ARG A 641 -17.13 9.70 -28.93
CA ARG A 641 -16.45 8.71 -29.79
C ARG A 641 -15.99 7.52 -28.94
N SER A 642 -16.55 6.35 -29.22
CA SER A 642 -16.36 5.16 -28.39
C SER A 642 -16.79 3.91 -29.16
N GLY A 643 -16.71 2.73 -28.52
CA GLY A 643 -17.32 1.52 -29.06
C GLY A 643 -18.84 1.64 -29.27
N LEU A 644 -19.52 2.47 -28.47
CA LEU A 644 -20.96 2.75 -28.57
C LEU A 644 -21.32 3.71 -29.71
N LEU A 645 -20.44 4.65 -30.04
CA LEU A 645 -20.58 5.59 -31.16
C LEU A 645 -19.29 5.57 -31.98
N ASN A 646 -19.20 4.59 -32.88
CA ASN A 646 -18.03 4.37 -33.71
C ASN A 646 -18.03 5.29 -34.95
N LYS A 647 -16.92 5.28 -35.69
CA LYS A 647 -16.72 6.13 -36.87
C LYS A 647 -17.77 5.91 -37.96
N GLU A 648 -18.18 4.67 -38.20
CA GLU A 648 -19.19 4.34 -39.22
C GLU A 648 -20.57 4.88 -38.84
N MET A 649 -20.96 4.75 -37.57
CA MET A 649 -22.20 5.29 -37.03
C MET A 649 -22.23 6.82 -37.10
N ILE A 650 -21.12 7.49 -36.76
CA ILE A 650 -20.99 8.94 -36.88
C ILE A 650 -21.20 9.38 -38.32
N LYS A 651 -20.48 8.75 -39.27
CA LYS A 651 -20.61 9.04 -40.70
C LYS A 651 -22.04 8.85 -41.21
N LYS A 652 -22.66 7.71 -40.90
CA LYS A 652 -24.05 7.39 -41.29
C LYS A 652 -25.05 8.41 -40.75
N ARG A 653 -24.91 8.81 -39.49
CA ARG A 653 -25.84 9.73 -38.83
C ARG A 653 -25.66 11.18 -39.25
N ALA A 654 -24.41 11.62 -39.42
CA ALA A 654 -24.10 12.92 -39.99
C ALA A 654 -24.74 13.06 -41.39
N ALA A 655 -24.54 12.06 -42.25
CA ALA A 655 -25.14 12.02 -43.58
C ALA A 655 -26.68 12.03 -43.54
N SER A 656 -27.33 11.24 -42.66
CA SER A 656 -28.80 11.23 -42.54
C SER A 656 -29.41 12.58 -42.11
N ARG A 657 -28.59 13.47 -41.55
CA ARG A 657 -29.00 14.82 -41.10
C ARG A 657 -28.51 15.92 -42.03
N GLY A 658 -27.83 15.58 -43.13
CA GLY A 658 -27.22 16.56 -44.03
C GLY A 658 -26.09 17.37 -43.38
N LEU A 659 -25.40 16.80 -42.39
CA LEU A 659 -24.34 17.46 -41.62
C LEU A 659 -22.96 16.84 -41.92
N THR A 660 -21.89 17.59 -41.68
CA THR A 660 -20.55 17.01 -41.58
C THR A 660 -20.41 16.20 -40.29
N GLU A 661 -19.40 15.32 -40.20
CA GLU A 661 -19.12 14.60 -38.95
C GLU A 661 -18.79 15.56 -37.80
N GLU A 662 -18.08 16.65 -38.09
CA GLU A 662 -17.75 17.69 -37.11
C GLU A 662 -19.01 18.40 -36.62
N ASP A 663 -19.85 18.91 -37.51
CA ASP A 663 -21.11 19.57 -37.16
C ASP A 663 -22.06 18.63 -36.41
N TYR A 664 -22.04 17.33 -36.75
CA TYR A 664 -22.80 16.33 -36.01
C TYR A 664 -22.27 16.17 -34.58
N MET A 665 -20.96 16.16 -34.36
CA MET A 665 -20.38 15.97 -33.02
C MET A 665 -20.43 17.25 -32.18
N THR A 666 -20.39 18.43 -32.80
CA THR A 666 -20.44 19.74 -32.14
C THR A 666 -21.83 20.39 -32.19
N GLY A 667 -22.86 19.70 -32.72
CA GLY A 667 -24.24 20.18 -32.84
C GLY A 667 -25.00 20.26 -31.51
N ASN A 668 -24.40 20.92 -30.52
CA ASN A 668 -24.90 21.26 -29.19
C ASN A 668 -24.72 22.78 -28.95
N LEU A 669 -25.28 23.31 -27.86
CA LEU A 669 -25.29 24.77 -27.62
C LEU A 669 -23.90 25.37 -27.40
N LEU A 670 -22.96 24.60 -26.85
CA LEU A 670 -21.57 25.03 -26.64
C LEU A 670 -20.71 24.93 -27.90
N LYS A 671 -21.22 24.31 -28.96
CA LYS A 671 -20.50 24.07 -30.22
C LYS A 671 -19.18 23.31 -30.02
N SER A 672 -19.16 22.36 -29.08
CA SER A 672 -17.95 21.64 -28.67
C SER A 672 -18.16 20.14 -28.67
N GLU A 673 -17.16 19.36 -29.10
CA GLU A 673 -17.20 17.91 -28.96
C GLU A 673 -17.05 17.51 -27.49
N ILE A 674 -17.80 16.50 -27.05
CA ILE A 674 -17.73 15.98 -25.67
C ILE A 674 -16.73 14.83 -25.61
N LEU A 675 -15.76 14.95 -24.71
CA LEU A 675 -14.67 14.01 -24.56
C LEU A 675 -14.96 13.00 -23.44
N PRO A 676 -14.34 11.80 -23.48
CA PRO A 676 -14.40 10.84 -22.38
C PRO A 676 -14.01 11.46 -21.03
N LYS A 677 -13.06 12.41 -21.05
CA LYS A 677 -12.57 13.10 -19.85
C LYS A 677 -13.65 13.93 -19.18
N ASP A 678 -14.53 14.56 -19.97
CA ASP A 678 -15.62 15.37 -19.44
C ASP A 678 -16.61 14.47 -18.66
N VAL A 679 -16.90 13.28 -19.19
CA VAL A 679 -17.74 12.28 -18.53
C VAL A 679 -17.07 11.76 -17.24
N ALA A 680 -15.78 11.47 -17.28
CA ALA A 680 -15.03 11.03 -16.10
C ALA A 680 -15.01 12.07 -14.98
N LEU A 681 -14.79 13.36 -15.32
CA LEU A 681 -14.83 14.46 -14.36
C LEU A 681 -16.23 14.69 -13.78
N ALA A 682 -17.28 14.45 -14.57
CA ALA A 682 -18.66 14.52 -14.08
C ALA A 682 -18.96 13.40 -13.07
N PHE A 683 -18.54 12.15 -13.34
CA PHE A 683 -18.62 11.07 -12.36
C PHE A 683 -17.82 11.38 -11.08
N LEU A 684 -16.61 11.92 -11.23
CA LEU A 684 -15.78 12.32 -10.09
C LEU A 684 -16.43 13.44 -9.28
N SER A 685 -17.14 14.35 -9.94
CA SER A 685 -17.91 15.42 -9.30
C SER A 685 -19.07 14.85 -8.49
N LEU A 686 -19.88 13.95 -9.07
CA LEU A 686 -20.95 13.26 -8.32
C LEU A 686 -20.39 12.46 -7.12
N ALA A 687 -19.21 11.86 -7.26
CA ALA A 687 -18.53 11.18 -6.16
C ALA A 687 -18.18 12.09 -4.98
N LYS A 688 -17.94 13.39 -5.22
CA LYS A 688 -17.70 14.39 -4.17
C LYS A 688 -18.98 14.91 -3.51
N LEU A 689 -20.13 14.79 -4.17
CA LEU A 689 -21.38 15.37 -3.69
C LEU A 689 -22.08 14.47 -2.67
N GLU A 690 -21.60 14.49 -1.43
CA GLU A 690 -22.10 13.63 -0.34
C GLU A 690 -23.59 13.84 0.00
N LYS A 691 -24.17 14.99 -0.34
CA LYS A 691 -25.59 15.33 -0.11
C LYS A 691 -26.45 15.21 -1.37
N THR A 692 -26.00 14.46 -2.38
CA THR A 692 -26.71 14.31 -3.66
C THR A 692 -26.97 12.82 -3.96
N THR A 693 -28.26 12.49 -4.14
CA THR A 693 -28.76 11.17 -4.58
C THR A 693 -29.96 11.38 -5.51
N GLY A 694 -30.24 10.43 -6.40
CA GLY A 694 -31.29 10.51 -7.42
C GLY A 694 -31.01 11.49 -8.58
N ALA A 695 -29.82 12.11 -8.62
CA ALA A 695 -29.50 13.13 -9.61
C ALA A 695 -29.06 12.53 -10.95
N LEU A 696 -29.48 13.17 -12.04
CA LEU A 696 -29.01 12.92 -13.39
C LEU A 696 -28.27 14.16 -13.90
N LEU A 697 -26.96 14.07 -14.04
CA LEU A 697 -26.11 15.17 -14.51
C LEU A 697 -25.83 15.04 -16.01
N THR A 698 -26.08 16.09 -16.77
CA THR A 698 -25.88 16.13 -18.23
C THR A 698 -24.46 16.51 -18.61
N VAL A 699 -23.87 15.76 -19.55
CA VAL A 699 -22.55 16.01 -20.15
C VAL A 699 -22.70 15.91 -21.67
N ASP A 700 -23.29 16.93 -22.27
CA ASP A 700 -23.76 16.88 -23.67
C ASP A 700 -23.59 18.19 -24.45
N GLY A 701 -22.91 19.19 -23.87
CA GLY A 701 -22.71 20.51 -24.48
C GLY A 701 -23.99 21.34 -24.60
N GLY A 702 -25.04 21.01 -23.85
CA GLY A 702 -26.32 21.72 -23.87
C GLY A 702 -27.28 21.17 -24.92
N ASN A 703 -27.51 19.86 -24.95
CA ASN A 703 -28.49 19.27 -25.86
C ASN A 703 -29.92 19.59 -25.39
N VAL A 704 -30.54 20.62 -25.97
CA VAL A 704 -31.84 21.18 -25.57
C VAL A 704 -32.91 20.11 -25.35
N ALA A 705 -32.98 19.13 -26.25
CA ALA A 705 -34.02 18.12 -26.21
C ALA A 705 -33.81 17.07 -25.10
N ALA A 706 -32.62 16.99 -24.50
CA ALA A 706 -32.27 16.08 -23.42
C ALA A 706 -31.96 16.79 -22.08
N MET A 707 -32.33 18.07 -21.97
CA MET A 707 -32.24 18.80 -20.71
C MET A 707 -33.15 18.16 -19.66
N VAL A 708 -32.60 17.91 -18.48
CA VAL A 708 -33.37 17.42 -17.32
C VAL A 708 -34.23 18.58 -16.80
N ARG A 709 -35.53 18.34 -16.62
CA ARG A 709 -36.50 19.31 -16.09
C ARG A 709 -37.16 18.78 -14.84
#